data_AF-E0I5P3-F1
#
_entry.id   AF-E0I5P3-F1
#
_cell.length_a   1.000
_cell.length_b   1.000
_cell.length_c   1.000
_cell.angle_alpha   90.00
_cell.angle_beta   90.00
_cell.angle_gamma   90.00
#
_symmetry.space_group_name_H-M   'P 1'
#
loop_
_entity.id
_entity.type
_entity.pdbx_description
1 polymer ?
#
loop_
_entity_poly.entity_id
_entity_poly.type
_entity_poly.pdbx_seq_one_letter_code
_entity_poly.pdbx_strand_id
1 'polypeptide(L)'
;MANNVIPTMLKQRYYANQLLNVEDFNRERDFHIAGRELLSRFFVQNGILQGLDVSQGSQNNILISPGAAIDERGSLILLTDRAQLAGNMVLAQSGSVSIDLSEAAYANKIWLLVIQSHDAQVADHALQSCPILTLLDTSSATPDSTQIPLSQITVTSTGTAPDIITITIRLDESVRQASSLQAGRMPELSASQIPALDASKMTSGVLDAARIPVLDVNKMTAGALDVNRIPALDASKIASGVLDAACIPALDANKIASGLLDAAQVPTLDASKIATGTLDIGRLPSIPASQITDLPTSELITYWAANAAIYSNGGAFAASPLAAGERACVIGLLKIVSDQGSTYFSMGMGFPSTVVSFASDQMSKSAMSFHVYSDRTRYNLSLEGGEAGETATSVQFVGLDASLCFSLLIPESELPEECQGKIWSLVTFGMQKVSAAESVSPVGITDIIRNIRDAISPFSYIAHAFPSNVGALNAGLAQRLKAAGQSAQQAAPVLAGHDPQQTAHSTDAFLKTLTQVFPETTSAPSQVAWSLSAANVPPAQASSAIGAFYLDKITMSDFLRFMAGAYPIPAVTARITELQLAGSKAADAALPIKQSNPQFNALPDQLGVVLRVHFDETSNTPPLMAHALHAAEYTKDEVQSALALLFPTTPNETLVDVVSSEYDTQGGEIRQ
;
A
#
# COMPACT_ATOMS: atom_id res chain seq x y z
N MET A 1 58.14 -34.85 -75.27
CA MET A 1 59.41 -34.28 -74.77
C MET A 1 59.89 -33.26 -75.79
N ALA A 2 59.48 -31.99 -75.66
CA ALA A 2 59.95 -30.94 -76.56
C ALA A 2 61.40 -30.60 -76.19
N ASN A 3 62.31 -30.68 -77.15
CA ASN A 3 63.73 -30.40 -77.00
C ASN A 3 63.96 -29.06 -76.29
N ASN A 4 64.43 -29.13 -75.04
CA ASN A 4 64.80 -28.03 -74.16
C ASN A 4 66.15 -27.41 -74.59
N VAL A 5 66.39 -27.32 -75.91
CA VAL A 5 67.64 -26.82 -76.48
C VAL A 5 67.48 -25.33 -76.67
N ILE A 6 68.21 -24.54 -75.88
CA ILE A 6 68.33 -23.10 -76.07
C ILE A 6 68.96 -22.88 -77.45
N PRO A 7 68.29 -22.19 -78.39
CA PRO A 7 68.84 -21.97 -79.73
C PRO A 7 70.04 -21.02 -79.69
N THR A 8 71.05 -21.30 -80.51
CA THR A 8 72.16 -20.37 -80.72
C THR A 8 71.67 -19.18 -81.55
N MET A 9 71.66 -17.98 -80.96
CA MET A 9 71.27 -16.73 -81.63
C MET A 9 72.49 -15.86 -81.88
N LEU A 10 72.82 -15.59 -83.14
CA LEU A 10 73.98 -14.78 -83.54
C LEU A 10 73.59 -13.31 -83.62
N LYS A 11 74.25 -12.44 -82.84
CA LYS A 11 74.01 -10.99 -82.85
C LYS A 11 74.99 -10.26 -83.79
N GLN A 12 74.52 -9.25 -84.53
CA GLN A 12 75.38 -8.43 -85.36
C GLN A 12 76.16 -7.42 -84.49
N ARG A 13 77.48 -7.32 -84.71
CA ARG A 13 78.33 -6.32 -84.06
C ARG A 13 78.66 -5.20 -85.03
N TYR A 14 78.16 -4.01 -84.75
CA TYR A 14 78.50 -2.79 -85.48
C TYR A 14 79.76 -2.14 -84.90
N TYR A 15 80.63 -1.63 -85.77
CA TYR A 15 81.82 -0.87 -85.40
C TYR A 15 82.00 0.35 -86.29
N ALA A 16 82.77 1.34 -85.81
CA ALA A 16 83.00 2.58 -86.53
C ALA A 16 83.62 2.32 -87.91
N ASN A 17 83.08 2.99 -88.94
CA ASN A 17 83.51 2.87 -90.35
C ASN A 17 83.29 1.49 -90.99
N GLN A 18 82.41 0.64 -90.45
CA GLN A 18 82.00 -0.59 -91.10
C GLN A 18 81.24 -0.31 -92.41
N LEU A 19 81.59 -1.01 -93.48
CA LEU A 19 80.78 -1.07 -94.69
C LEU A 19 79.54 -1.94 -94.41
N LEU A 20 78.35 -1.35 -94.51
CA LEU A 20 77.10 -2.02 -94.20
C LEU A 20 76.61 -2.86 -95.38
N ASN A 21 76.46 -4.17 -95.18
CA ASN A 21 75.88 -5.08 -96.15
C ASN A 21 74.45 -5.48 -95.74
N VAL A 22 73.64 -5.92 -96.70
CA VAL A 22 72.28 -6.44 -96.44
C VAL A 22 72.30 -7.55 -95.40
N GLU A 23 73.32 -8.40 -95.43
CA GLU A 23 73.50 -9.51 -94.50
C GLU A 23 73.69 -9.06 -93.04
N ASP A 24 74.27 -7.87 -92.81
CA ASP A 24 74.42 -7.33 -91.44
C ASP A 24 73.05 -7.01 -90.83
N PHE A 25 72.13 -6.47 -91.64
CA PHE A 25 70.76 -6.18 -91.22
C PHE A 25 69.89 -7.43 -91.11
N ASN A 26 70.05 -8.40 -92.01
CA ASN A 26 69.38 -9.70 -91.90
C ASN A 26 69.74 -10.39 -90.59
N ARG A 27 71.04 -10.45 -90.26
CA ARG A 27 71.51 -11.05 -89.01
C ARG A 27 70.96 -10.35 -87.77
N GLU A 28 70.92 -9.01 -87.78
CA GLU A 28 70.33 -8.26 -86.66
C GLU A 28 68.82 -8.48 -86.56
N ARG A 29 68.10 -8.50 -87.69
CA ARG A 29 66.67 -8.82 -87.74
C ARG A 29 66.40 -10.22 -87.19
N ASP A 30 67.14 -11.22 -87.67
CA ASP A 30 66.95 -12.62 -87.32
C ASP A 30 67.30 -12.84 -85.83
N PHE A 31 68.30 -12.13 -85.30
CA PHE A 31 68.59 -12.10 -83.86
C PHE A 31 67.37 -11.61 -83.05
N HIS A 32 66.74 -10.51 -83.48
CA HIS A 32 65.57 -9.97 -82.80
C HIS A 32 64.34 -10.88 -82.92
N ILE A 33 64.12 -11.49 -84.09
CA ILE A 33 63.02 -12.44 -84.32
C ILE A 33 63.21 -13.67 -83.43
N ALA A 34 64.37 -14.32 -83.49
CA ALA A 34 64.66 -15.52 -82.71
C ALA A 34 64.59 -15.24 -81.20
N GLY A 35 65.05 -14.06 -80.75
CA GLY A 35 64.94 -13.64 -79.36
C GLY A 35 63.49 -13.51 -78.89
N ARG A 36 62.62 -12.89 -79.70
CA ARG A 36 61.19 -12.75 -79.40
C ARG A 36 60.48 -14.11 -79.40
N GLU A 37 60.72 -14.94 -80.40
CA GLU A 37 60.16 -16.28 -80.52
C GLU A 37 60.54 -17.16 -79.32
N LEU A 38 61.81 -17.13 -78.93
CA LEU A 38 62.28 -17.86 -77.75
C LEU A 38 61.54 -17.43 -76.48
N LEU A 39 61.41 -16.11 -76.24
CA LEU A 39 60.67 -15.60 -75.08
C LEU A 39 59.21 -16.04 -75.09
N SER A 40 58.54 -15.94 -76.23
CA SER A 40 57.15 -16.35 -76.36
C SER A 40 56.96 -17.85 -76.03
N ARG A 41 57.83 -18.71 -76.56
CA ARG A 41 57.80 -20.16 -76.28
C ARG A 41 58.00 -20.52 -74.82
N PHE A 42 58.69 -19.67 -74.05
CA PHE A 42 58.94 -19.91 -72.63
C PHE A 42 57.74 -19.61 -71.74
N PHE A 43 56.89 -18.66 -72.13
CA PHE A 43 55.77 -18.22 -71.29
C PHE A 43 54.41 -18.71 -71.77
N VAL A 44 54.26 -18.93 -73.07
CA VAL A 44 52.97 -19.12 -73.72
C VAL A 44 52.98 -20.44 -74.48
N GLN A 45 51.92 -21.23 -74.36
CA GLN A 45 51.70 -22.43 -75.16
C GLN A 45 51.18 -22.05 -76.56
N ASN A 46 51.46 -22.88 -77.56
CA ASN A 46 50.90 -22.69 -78.89
C ASN A 46 49.36 -22.68 -78.85
N GLY A 47 48.75 -21.94 -79.76
CA GLY A 47 47.30 -21.82 -79.85
C GLY A 47 46.82 -20.40 -80.17
N ILE A 48 45.51 -20.22 -80.12
CA ILE A 48 44.83 -18.97 -80.40
C ILE A 48 44.94 -18.05 -79.19
N LEU A 49 45.45 -16.82 -79.42
CA LEU A 49 45.53 -15.78 -78.40
C LEU A 49 44.20 -15.01 -78.31
N GLN A 50 43.63 -14.67 -79.46
CA GLN A 50 42.38 -13.93 -79.56
C GLN A 50 41.80 -14.02 -80.98
N GLY A 51 40.46 -14.07 -81.10
CA GLY A 51 39.77 -14.06 -82.40
C GLY A 51 39.99 -15.34 -83.20
N LEU A 52 40.08 -15.24 -84.53
CA LEU A 52 40.18 -16.39 -85.45
C LEU A 52 38.99 -17.35 -85.35
N ASP A 53 37.80 -16.80 -85.13
CA ASP A 53 36.55 -17.55 -85.07
C ASP A 53 36.11 -17.89 -86.49
N VAL A 54 35.68 -19.13 -86.69
CA VAL A 54 35.21 -19.63 -87.99
C VAL A 54 33.68 -19.68 -87.96
N SER A 55 33.03 -18.98 -88.88
CA SER A 55 31.58 -18.94 -89.01
C SER A 55 31.15 -19.29 -90.43
N GLN A 56 29.92 -19.78 -90.59
CA GLN A 56 29.39 -20.05 -91.92
C GLN A 56 28.90 -18.75 -92.56
N GLY A 57 29.34 -18.48 -93.80
CA GLY A 57 28.93 -17.34 -94.61
C GLY A 57 27.71 -17.65 -95.49
N SER A 58 27.73 -17.19 -96.74
CA SER A 58 26.78 -17.63 -97.78
C SER A 58 26.87 -19.16 -97.99
N GLN A 59 25.90 -19.75 -98.70
CA GLN A 59 25.67 -21.21 -98.74
C GLN A 59 26.93 -22.10 -98.92
N ASN A 60 27.98 -21.62 -99.59
CA ASN A 60 29.19 -22.39 -99.87
C ASN A 60 30.48 -21.81 -99.24
N ASN A 61 30.39 -20.75 -98.42
CA ASN A 61 31.55 -20.04 -97.90
C ASN A 61 31.68 -20.16 -96.37
N ILE A 62 32.92 -20.14 -95.90
CA ILE A 62 33.25 -19.94 -94.47
C ILE A 62 33.94 -18.60 -94.29
N LEU A 63 33.70 -17.96 -93.15
CA LEU A 63 34.24 -16.66 -92.77
C LEU A 63 35.12 -16.82 -91.53
N ILE A 64 36.32 -16.24 -91.58
CA ILE A 64 37.27 -16.26 -90.47
C ILE A 64 37.44 -14.83 -89.95
N SER A 65 37.21 -14.64 -88.65
CA SER A 65 37.39 -13.33 -88.01
C SER A 65 38.88 -12.98 -87.86
N PRO A 66 39.26 -11.69 -87.85
CA PRO A 66 40.62 -11.27 -87.57
C PRO A 66 41.04 -11.71 -86.18
N GLY A 67 42.33 -11.99 -86.01
CA GLY A 67 42.81 -12.47 -84.73
C GLY A 67 44.30 -12.81 -84.75
N ALA A 68 44.75 -13.32 -83.61
CA ALA A 68 46.13 -13.66 -83.36
C ALA A 68 46.24 -15.08 -82.81
N ALA A 69 47.24 -15.81 -83.29
CA ALA A 69 47.64 -17.10 -82.75
C ALA A 69 49.17 -17.14 -82.61
N ILE A 70 49.64 -18.14 -81.88
CA ILE A 70 51.07 -18.40 -81.72
C ILE A 70 51.36 -19.87 -81.99
N ASP A 71 52.38 -20.14 -82.79
CA ASP A 71 52.77 -21.51 -83.14
C ASP A 71 53.76 -22.13 -82.12
N GLU A 72 54.18 -23.38 -82.32
CA GLU A 72 55.14 -24.05 -81.42
C GLU A 72 56.54 -23.42 -81.44
N ARG A 73 56.86 -22.64 -82.49
CA ARG A 73 58.10 -21.87 -82.61
C ARG A 73 57.99 -20.52 -81.90
N GLY A 74 56.83 -20.16 -81.37
CA GLY A 74 56.61 -18.84 -80.74
C GLY A 74 56.45 -17.71 -81.76
N SER A 75 56.30 -18.05 -83.05
CA SER A 75 56.04 -17.08 -84.10
C SER A 75 54.58 -16.62 -84.01
N LEU A 76 54.39 -15.31 -84.06
CA LEU A 76 53.06 -14.70 -83.99
C LEU A 76 52.39 -14.78 -85.36
N ILE A 77 51.20 -15.36 -85.40
CA ILE A 77 50.34 -15.45 -86.57
C ILE A 77 49.29 -14.35 -86.44
N LEU A 78 49.29 -13.39 -87.36
CA LEU A 78 48.35 -12.26 -87.35
C LEU A 78 47.46 -12.31 -88.59
N LEU A 79 46.19 -12.61 -88.38
CA LEU A 79 45.17 -12.47 -89.43
C LEU A 79 44.49 -11.12 -89.24
N THR A 80 44.74 -10.18 -90.17
CA THR A 80 44.15 -8.84 -90.12
C THR A 80 43.25 -8.62 -91.33
N ASP A 81 43.83 -8.30 -92.49
CA ASP A 81 43.12 -7.95 -93.71
C ASP A 81 43.39 -8.89 -94.89
N ARG A 82 44.29 -9.86 -94.75
CA ARG A 82 44.73 -10.75 -95.83
C ARG A 82 45.23 -12.09 -95.33
N ALA A 83 45.11 -13.11 -96.17
CA ALA A 83 45.70 -14.43 -96.00
C ALA A 83 46.07 -15.03 -97.36
N GLN A 84 46.88 -16.09 -97.37
CA GLN A 84 47.16 -16.86 -98.58
C GLN A 84 46.45 -18.22 -98.53
N LEU A 85 45.73 -18.59 -99.58
CA LEU A 85 45.03 -19.86 -99.73
C LEU A 85 45.44 -20.51 -101.06
N ALA A 86 45.96 -21.74 -101.03
CA ALA A 86 46.40 -22.48 -102.23
C ALA A 86 47.35 -21.70 -103.16
N GLY A 87 48.18 -20.82 -102.58
CA GLY A 87 49.13 -19.96 -103.32
C GLY A 87 48.56 -18.59 -103.72
N ASN A 88 47.25 -18.39 -103.68
CA ASN A 88 46.59 -17.14 -104.04
C ASN A 88 46.33 -16.25 -102.80
N MET A 89 46.43 -14.93 -102.96
CA MET A 89 46.15 -13.97 -101.89
C MET A 89 44.64 -13.71 -101.79
N VAL A 90 44.08 -13.86 -100.59
CA VAL A 90 42.68 -13.61 -100.25
C VAL A 90 42.61 -12.40 -99.34
N LEU A 91 41.86 -11.38 -99.75
CA LEU A 91 41.63 -10.17 -98.95
C LEU A 91 40.36 -10.32 -98.10
N ALA A 92 40.40 -9.81 -96.88
CA ALA A 92 39.24 -9.77 -95.99
C ALA A 92 38.16 -8.84 -96.58
N GLN A 93 36.92 -9.32 -96.61
CA GLN A 93 35.74 -8.57 -97.03
C GLN A 93 34.86 -8.34 -95.80
N SER A 94 34.44 -7.09 -95.57
CA SER A 94 33.67 -6.70 -94.37
C SER A 94 34.30 -7.13 -93.04
N GLY A 95 35.64 -7.17 -92.99
CA GLY A 95 36.40 -7.51 -91.80
C GLY A 95 36.62 -9.00 -91.55
N SER A 96 36.25 -9.91 -92.46
CA SER A 96 36.52 -11.35 -92.34
C SER A 96 37.13 -11.93 -93.63
N VAL A 97 37.97 -12.95 -93.51
CA VAL A 97 38.51 -13.68 -94.67
C VAL A 97 37.53 -14.78 -95.07
N SER A 98 37.09 -14.77 -96.33
CA SER A 98 36.14 -15.75 -96.87
C SER A 98 36.87 -16.84 -97.65
N ILE A 99 36.55 -18.11 -97.38
CA ILE A 99 37.00 -19.26 -98.17
C ILE A 99 35.78 -19.87 -98.87
N ASP A 100 35.87 -20.04 -100.19
CA ASP A 100 34.85 -20.70 -101.00
C ASP A 100 35.14 -22.20 -101.08
N LEU A 101 34.14 -23.02 -100.74
CA LEU A 101 34.21 -24.48 -100.74
C LEU A 101 33.40 -25.11 -101.90
N SER A 102 33.07 -24.33 -102.92
CA SER A 102 32.25 -24.76 -104.07
C SER A 102 32.93 -25.73 -105.04
N GLU A 103 34.26 -25.86 -105.00
CA GLU A 103 34.98 -26.79 -105.87
C GLU A 103 34.69 -28.26 -105.51
N ALA A 104 34.51 -29.11 -106.53
CA ALA A 104 34.23 -30.54 -106.37
C ALA A 104 35.31 -31.29 -105.54
N ALA A 105 36.53 -30.74 -105.45
CA ALA A 105 37.62 -31.29 -104.66
C ALA A 105 37.31 -31.31 -103.15
N TYR A 106 36.48 -30.39 -102.65
CA TYR A 106 36.15 -30.25 -101.23
C TYR A 106 34.93 -31.08 -100.80
N ALA A 107 34.13 -31.57 -101.76
CA ALA A 107 32.87 -32.25 -101.50
C ALA A 107 33.03 -33.62 -100.81
N ASN A 108 32.09 -33.93 -99.90
CA ASN A 108 31.97 -35.21 -99.18
C ASN A 108 33.23 -35.61 -98.38
N LYS A 109 33.92 -34.62 -97.83
CA LYS A 109 35.14 -34.78 -97.04
C LYS A 109 35.09 -33.96 -95.75
N ILE A 110 35.93 -34.37 -94.80
CA ILE A 110 36.19 -33.64 -93.56
C ILE A 110 37.54 -32.95 -93.71
N TRP A 111 37.53 -31.63 -93.57
CA TRP A 111 38.71 -30.79 -93.68
C TRP A 111 39.04 -30.19 -92.32
N LEU A 112 40.32 -30.11 -91.98
CA LEU A 112 40.79 -29.34 -90.85
C LEU A 112 41.39 -28.04 -91.37
N LEU A 113 40.77 -26.92 -91.01
CA LEU A 113 41.30 -25.60 -91.32
C LEU A 113 42.42 -25.26 -90.35
N VAL A 114 43.60 -25.02 -90.89
CA VAL A 114 44.78 -24.61 -90.13
C VAL A 114 45.31 -23.27 -90.64
N ILE A 115 45.93 -22.52 -89.72
CA ILE A 115 46.62 -21.27 -90.03
C ILE A 115 48.11 -21.37 -89.68
N GLN A 116 48.96 -20.80 -90.53
CA GLN A 116 50.42 -20.81 -90.37
C GLN A 116 51.00 -19.40 -90.56
N SER A 117 52.09 -19.11 -89.85
CA SER A 117 52.85 -17.86 -90.01
C SER A 117 53.45 -17.76 -91.41
N HIS A 118 53.22 -16.62 -92.06
CA HIS A 118 53.84 -16.27 -93.33
C HIS A 118 53.84 -14.76 -93.50
N ASP A 119 54.88 -14.25 -94.16
CA ASP A 119 55.04 -12.85 -94.52
C ASP A 119 55.10 -12.75 -96.04
N ALA A 120 54.25 -11.89 -96.60
CA ALA A 120 54.23 -11.61 -98.03
C ALA A 120 54.80 -10.21 -98.29
N GLN A 121 55.53 -10.07 -99.40
CA GLN A 121 55.98 -8.77 -99.86
C GLN A 121 54.79 -8.04 -100.51
N VAL A 122 54.46 -6.86 -100.00
CA VAL A 122 53.27 -6.09 -100.44
C VAL A 122 53.66 -4.92 -101.35
N ALA A 123 54.87 -4.38 -101.20
CA ALA A 123 55.46 -3.36 -102.07
C ALA A 123 56.99 -3.54 -102.12
N ASP A 124 57.67 -2.78 -102.98
CA ASP A 124 59.14 -2.74 -102.99
C ASP A 124 59.64 -2.38 -101.58
N HIS A 125 60.40 -3.33 -101.00
CA HIS A 125 61.00 -3.20 -99.67
C HIS A 125 60.02 -3.20 -98.46
N ALA A 126 58.78 -3.69 -98.62
CA ALA A 126 57.82 -3.82 -97.51
C ALA A 126 57.27 -5.26 -97.37
N LEU A 127 57.56 -5.89 -96.22
CA LEU A 127 56.95 -7.15 -95.79
C LEU A 127 55.76 -6.86 -94.87
N GLN A 128 54.67 -7.58 -95.07
CA GLN A 128 53.50 -7.56 -94.20
C GLN A 128 53.09 -8.98 -93.85
N SER A 129 52.58 -9.17 -92.63
CA SER A 129 52.05 -10.47 -92.22
C SER A 129 50.88 -10.88 -93.12
N CYS A 130 50.99 -12.05 -93.72
CA CYS A 130 50.01 -12.61 -94.63
C CYS A 130 49.95 -14.12 -94.36
N PRO A 131 49.28 -14.56 -93.29
CA PRO A 131 49.28 -15.96 -92.87
C PRO A 131 48.73 -16.88 -93.95
N ILE A 132 49.24 -18.11 -93.98
CA ILE A 132 48.75 -19.15 -94.90
C ILE A 132 47.61 -19.89 -94.23
N LEU A 133 46.48 -19.99 -94.93
CA LEU A 133 45.34 -20.83 -94.58
C LEU A 133 45.42 -22.11 -95.43
N THR A 134 45.33 -23.26 -94.78
CA THR A 134 45.36 -24.56 -95.46
C THR A 134 44.19 -25.41 -94.99
N LEU A 135 43.52 -26.08 -95.93
CA LEU A 135 42.52 -27.10 -95.64
C LEU A 135 43.21 -28.46 -95.76
N LEU A 136 43.41 -29.13 -94.62
CA LEU A 136 44.01 -30.46 -94.55
C LEU A 136 42.92 -31.53 -94.57
N ASP A 137 43.05 -32.54 -95.42
CA ASP A 137 42.13 -33.69 -95.39
C ASP A 137 42.48 -34.56 -94.18
N THR A 138 41.57 -34.61 -93.19
CA THR A 138 41.79 -35.30 -91.90
C THR A 138 42.03 -36.81 -92.04
N SER A 139 41.74 -37.39 -93.21
CA SER A 139 42.02 -38.79 -93.50
C SER A 139 43.48 -39.06 -93.91
N SER A 140 44.24 -38.02 -94.28
CA SER A 140 45.56 -38.17 -94.93
C SER A 140 46.69 -37.35 -94.30
N ALA A 141 46.38 -36.29 -93.56
CA ALA A 141 47.36 -35.39 -92.98
C ALA A 141 46.96 -34.91 -91.59
N THR A 142 47.95 -34.72 -90.73
CA THR A 142 47.83 -34.07 -89.41
C THR A 142 48.50 -32.70 -89.46
N PRO A 143 48.05 -31.71 -88.66
CA PRO A 143 48.71 -30.41 -88.57
C PRO A 143 50.20 -30.53 -88.18
N ASP A 144 51.04 -29.77 -88.86
CA ASP A 144 52.46 -29.63 -88.52
C ASP A 144 52.64 -28.74 -87.28
N SER A 145 53.83 -28.76 -86.65
CA SER A 145 54.15 -27.95 -85.46
C SER A 145 54.01 -26.43 -85.63
N THR A 146 53.94 -25.95 -86.88
CA THR A 146 53.77 -24.52 -87.21
C THR A 146 52.33 -24.14 -87.55
N GLN A 147 51.41 -25.11 -87.51
CA GLN A 147 50.03 -24.94 -87.94
C GLN A 147 49.09 -25.00 -86.73
N ILE A 148 48.22 -23.99 -86.61
CA ILE A 148 47.22 -23.91 -85.53
C ILE A 148 45.84 -24.28 -86.09
N PRO A 149 45.16 -25.30 -85.53
CA PRO A 149 43.82 -25.67 -85.96
C PRO A 149 42.79 -24.61 -85.55
N LEU A 150 41.92 -24.22 -86.49
CA LEU A 150 40.88 -23.23 -86.29
C LEU A 150 39.48 -23.83 -86.26
N SER A 151 39.17 -24.80 -87.13
CA SER A 151 37.89 -25.52 -87.11
C SER A 151 37.97 -26.77 -87.98
N GLN A 152 37.23 -27.81 -87.60
CA GLN A 152 36.98 -28.95 -88.46
C GLN A 152 35.69 -28.71 -89.24
N ILE A 153 35.78 -28.84 -90.55
CA ILE A 153 34.75 -28.47 -91.51
C ILE A 153 34.29 -29.75 -92.22
N THR A 154 33.03 -30.13 -92.02
CA THR A 154 32.42 -31.22 -92.78
C THR A 154 31.63 -30.64 -93.93
N VAL A 155 32.00 -31.02 -95.15
CA VAL A 155 31.37 -30.54 -96.39
C VAL A 155 30.60 -31.70 -97.00
N THR A 156 29.27 -31.64 -97.04
CA THR A 156 28.43 -32.62 -97.72
C THR A 156 27.77 -32.01 -98.95
N SER A 157 27.92 -32.66 -100.10
CA SER A 157 27.29 -32.24 -101.35
C SER A 157 26.04 -33.08 -101.60
N THR A 158 24.89 -32.43 -101.76
CA THR A 158 23.63 -33.11 -102.13
C THR A 158 23.13 -32.58 -103.47
N GLY A 159 23.15 -33.45 -104.50
CA GLY A 159 22.71 -33.16 -105.87
C GLY A 159 23.37 -34.08 -106.91
N THR A 160 22.67 -34.42 -107.99
CA THR A 160 23.14 -35.31 -109.07
C THR A 160 23.43 -34.61 -110.40
N ALA A 161 23.29 -33.28 -110.46
CA ALA A 161 23.60 -32.46 -111.63
C ALA A 161 24.49 -31.25 -111.24
N PRO A 162 25.46 -30.85 -112.09
CA PRO A 162 26.48 -29.85 -111.75
C PRO A 162 25.96 -28.45 -111.40
N ASP A 163 24.72 -28.10 -111.78
CA ASP A 163 24.13 -26.77 -111.53
C ASP A 163 23.25 -26.68 -110.25
N ILE A 164 23.03 -27.79 -109.52
CA ILE A 164 22.18 -27.83 -108.31
C ILE A 164 22.85 -28.71 -107.25
N ILE A 165 24.07 -28.37 -106.86
CA ILE A 165 24.75 -29.01 -105.73
C ILE A 165 24.53 -28.12 -104.51
N THR A 166 23.73 -28.57 -103.55
CA THR A 166 23.60 -27.88 -102.25
C THR A 166 24.71 -28.38 -101.34
N ILE A 167 25.59 -27.48 -100.90
CA ILE A 167 26.67 -27.77 -99.95
C ILE A 167 26.16 -27.49 -98.54
N THR A 168 26.22 -28.48 -97.66
CA THR A 168 26.00 -28.26 -96.23
C THR A 168 27.35 -28.26 -95.53
N ILE A 169 27.64 -27.16 -94.82
CA ILE A 169 28.85 -27.00 -94.02
C ILE A 169 28.48 -27.23 -92.56
N ARG A 170 29.18 -28.12 -91.88
CA ARG A 170 29.15 -28.21 -90.41
C ARG A 170 30.52 -27.84 -89.86
N LEU A 171 30.52 -26.90 -88.92
CA LEU A 171 31.72 -26.45 -88.23
C LEU A 171 31.78 -27.10 -86.85
N ASP A 172 32.94 -27.65 -86.53
CA ASP A 172 33.28 -28.13 -85.20
C ASP A 172 34.46 -27.29 -84.68
N GLU A 173 34.20 -26.53 -83.61
CA GLU A 173 35.19 -25.67 -82.96
C GLU A 173 35.92 -26.37 -81.80
N SER A 174 35.59 -27.63 -81.49
CA SER A 174 36.26 -28.38 -80.41
C SER A 174 37.75 -28.60 -80.64
N VAL A 175 38.19 -28.50 -81.90
CA VAL A 175 39.61 -28.56 -82.28
C VAL A 175 40.39 -27.28 -81.98
N ARG A 176 39.72 -26.19 -81.59
CA ARG A 176 40.37 -24.91 -81.27
C ARG A 176 41.16 -25.02 -79.98
N GLN A 177 42.46 -24.82 -80.08
CA GLN A 177 43.34 -24.77 -78.92
C GLN A 177 43.54 -23.30 -78.51
N ALA A 178 42.95 -22.89 -77.39
CA ALA A 178 43.26 -21.61 -76.77
C ALA A 178 44.69 -21.64 -76.20
N SER A 179 45.43 -20.57 -76.42
CA SER A 179 46.76 -20.42 -75.84
C SER A 179 46.66 -20.20 -74.33
N SER A 180 47.55 -20.83 -73.57
CA SER A 180 47.62 -20.70 -72.11
C SER A 180 49.04 -20.37 -71.64
N LEU A 181 49.15 -19.76 -70.46
CA LEU A 181 50.44 -19.56 -69.82
C LEU A 181 51.02 -20.91 -69.36
N GLN A 182 52.32 -21.11 -69.56
CA GLN A 182 53.00 -22.32 -69.11
C GLN A 182 53.08 -22.35 -67.58
N ALA A 183 52.20 -23.13 -66.96
CA ALA A 183 52.07 -23.19 -65.50
C ALA A 183 53.38 -23.52 -64.77
N GLY A 184 54.21 -24.43 -65.30
CA GLY A 184 55.52 -24.78 -64.72
C GLY A 184 56.60 -23.69 -64.84
N ARG A 185 56.29 -22.58 -65.52
CA ARG A 185 57.15 -21.39 -65.64
C ARG A 185 56.57 -20.19 -64.90
N MET A 186 55.35 -20.30 -64.36
CA MET A 186 54.84 -19.35 -63.39
C MET A 186 55.53 -19.61 -62.05
N PRO A 187 55.98 -18.57 -61.32
CA PRO A 187 56.53 -18.75 -59.98
C PRO A 187 55.49 -19.43 -59.08
N GLU A 188 55.85 -20.55 -58.46
CA GLU A 188 55.04 -21.11 -57.37
C GLU A 188 55.06 -20.13 -56.19
N LEU A 189 53.87 -19.76 -55.72
CA LEU A 189 53.74 -18.97 -54.51
C LEU A 189 53.76 -19.91 -53.30
N SER A 190 54.94 -20.04 -52.69
CA SER A 190 55.05 -20.73 -51.41
C SER A 190 54.35 -19.93 -50.30
N ALA A 191 53.92 -20.62 -49.22
CA ALA A 191 53.23 -19.97 -48.11
C ALA A 191 54.02 -18.82 -47.46
N SER A 192 55.37 -18.87 -47.51
CA SER A 192 56.23 -17.78 -47.01
C SER A 192 56.26 -16.56 -47.93
N GLN A 193 55.94 -16.73 -49.21
CA GLN A 193 55.81 -15.65 -50.19
C GLN A 193 54.40 -15.04 -50.18
N ILE A 194 53.45 -15.65 -49.47
CA ILE A 194 52.14 -15.07 -49.20
C ILE A 194 52.30 -14.25 -47.90
N PRO A 195 52.37 -12.91 -47.98
CA PRO A 195 52.40 -12.09 -46.76
C PRO A 195 51.15 -12.34 -45.93
N ALA A 196 51.20 -12.01 -44.63
CA ALA A 196 50.00 -12.02 -43.80
C ALA A 196 48.89 -11.23 -44.49
N LEU A 197 47.85 -11.94 -44.92
CA LEU A 197 46.71 -11.36 -45.59
C LEU A 197 45.79 -10.79 -44.51
N ASP A 198 45.62 -9.48 -44.52
CA ASP A 198 44.53 -8.87 -43.77
C ASP A 198 43.20 -9.39 -44.34
N ALA A 199 42.26 -9.73 -43.45
CA ALA A 199 40.98 -10.31 -43.82
C ALA A 199 40.19 -9.40 -44.77
N SER A 200 40.41 -8.08 -44.67
CA SER A 200 39.85 -7.06 -45.58
C SER A 200 40.23 -7.28 -47.06
N LYS A 201 41.32 -8.00 -47.33
CA LYS A 201 41.80 -8.31 -48.69
C LYS A 201 41.20 -9.59 -49.27
N MET A 202 40.43 -10.35 -48.50
CA MET A 202 39.69 -11.51 -48.96
C MET A 202 38.25 -11.12 -49.33
N THR A 203 38.06 -10.56 -50.52
CA THR A 203 36.75 -10.08 -51.00
C THR A 203 35.83 -11.21 -51.49
N SER A 204 36.39 -12.39 -51.80
CA SER A 204 35.65 -13.58 -52.23
C SER A 204 36.50 -14.84 -52.02
N GLY A 205 35.86 -15.96 -51.71
CA GLY A 205 36.53 -17.27 -51.60
C GLY A 205 35.76 -18.22 -50.68
N VAL A 206 35.92 -19.52 -50.89
CA VAL A 206 35.42 -20.55 -49.98
C VAL A 206 36.57 -20.92 -49.05
N LEU A 207 36.47 -20.47 -47.79
CA LEU A 207 37.29 -21.00 -46.72
C LEU A 207 36.65 -22.30 -46.25
N ASP A 208 37.39 -23.40 -46.33
CA ASP A 208 36.97 -24.66 -45.70
C ASP A 208 36.69 -24.40 -44.21
N ALA A 209 35.53 -24.86 -43.73
CA ALA A 209 35.10 -24.61 -42.35
C ALA A 209 36.11 -25.14 -41.32
N ALA A 210 36.86 -26.22 -41.62
CA ALA A 210 37.92 -26.74 -40.77
C ALA A 210 39.16 -25.84 -40.70
N ARG A 211 39.30 -24.89 -41.63
CA ARG A 211 40.37 -23.89 -41.66
C ARG A 211 39.96 -22.57 -41.03
N ILE A 212 38.71 -22.42 -40.60
CA ILE A 212 38.27 -21.32 -39.73
C ILE A 212 38.61 -21.77 -38.30
N PRO A 213 39.64 -21.20 -37.65
CA PRO A 213 39.93 -21.54 -36.25
C PRO A 213 38.70 -21.28 -35.39
N VAL A 214 38.62 -21.92 -34.23
CA VAL A 214 37.61 -21.59 -33.20
C VAL A 214 37.61 -20.07 -33.01
N LEU A 215 36.53 -19.43 -33.45
CA LEU A 215 36.33 -18.01 -33.25
C LEU A 215 36.06 -17.83 -31.76
N ASP A 216 37.08 -17.42 -31.02
CA ASP A 216 36.89 -16.95 -29.66
C ASP A 216 35.85 -15.83 -29.70
N VAL A 217 34.76 -16.00 -28.95
CA VAL A 217 33.63 -15.06 -28.88
C VAL A 217 34.11 -13.66 -28.51
N ASN A 218 35.22 -13.54 -27.76
CA ASN A 218 35.83 -12.25 -27.42
C ASN A 218 36.37 -11.47 -28.64
N LYS A 219 36.50 -12.12 -29.81
CA LYS A 219 36.94 -11.50 -31.07
C LYS A 219 35.78 -11.08 -31.98
N MET A 220 34.53 -11.36 -31.59
CA MET A 220 33.34 -10.89 -32.28
C MET A 220 32.82 -9.62 -31.60
N THR A 221 33.32 -8.46 -32.03
CA THR A 221 32.91 -7.14 -31.49
C THR A 221 31.65 -6.58 -32.15
N ALA A 222 31.29 -7.03 -33.35
CA ALA A 222 30.03 -6.71 -34.04
C ALA A 222 29.72 -7.75 -35.12
N GLY A 223 28.43 -8.01 -35.36
CA GLY A 223 27.96 -8.88 -36.44
C GLY A 223 26.53 -9.35 -36.22
N ALA A 224 25.73 -9.38 -37.28
CA ALA A 224 24.43 -10.03 -37.25
C ALA A 224 24.65 -11.55 -37.38
N LEU A 225 24.42 -12.27 -36.28
CA LEU A 225 24.25 -13.72 -36.35
C LEU A 225 22.83 -13.99 -36.83
N ASP A 226 22.69 -14.78 -37.89
CA ASP A 226 21.40 -15.35 -38.26
C ASP A 226 20.80 -16.04 -37.04
N VAL A 227 19.53 -15.77 -36.74
CA VAL A 227 18.85 -16.27 -35.55
C VAL A 227 18.87 -17.80 -35.49
N ASN A 228 18.86 -18.49 -36.63
CA ASN A 228 18.96 -19.96 -36.69
C ASN A 228 20.35 -20.51 -36.32
N ARG A 229 21.37 -19.64 -36.28
CA ARG A 229 22.73 -19.98 -35.85
C ARG A 229 22.98 -19.66 -34.38
N ILE A 230 22.01 -19.06 -33.70
CA ILE A 230 22.02 -18.86 -32.26
C ILE A 230 21.36 -20.10 -31.64
N PRO A 231 22.12 -21.04 -31.04
CA PRO A 231 21.53 -22.16 -30.32
C PRO A 231 20.67 -21.63 -29.15
N ALA A 232 19.84 -22.49 -28.55
CA ALA A 232 19.11 -22.11 -27.35
C ALA A 232 20.10 -21.59 -26.28
N LEU A 233 19.97 -20.32 -25.90
CA LEU A 233 20.76 -19.73 -24.82
C LEU A 233 20.06 -20.00 -23.48
N ASP A 234 20.81 -20.56 -22.54
CA ASP A 234 20.40 -20.54 -21.15
C ASP A 234 20.29 -19.08 -20.67
N ALA A 235 19.18 -18.73 -20.03
CA ALA A 235 18.92 -17.38 -19.53
C ALA A 235 20.04 -16.85 -18.61
N SER A 236 20.76 -17.75 -17.91
CA SER A 236 21.91 -17.41 -17.07
C SER A 236 23.10 -16.81 -17.83
N LYS A 237 23.11 -16.89 -19.16
CA LYS A 237 24.15 -16.33 -20.04
C LYS A 237 23.85 -14.91 -20.50
N ILE A 238 22.64 -14.38 -20.23
CA ILE A 238 22.23 -13.03 -20.58
C ILE A 238 22.43 -12.12 -19.35
N ALA A 239 23.60 -11.49 -19.24
CA ALA A 239 23.95 -10.65 -18.09
C ALA A 239 23.42 -9.21 -18.20
N SER A 240 23.14 -8.73 -19.41
CA SER A 240 22.60 -7.38 -19.68
C SER A 240 21.99 -7.33 -21.09
N GLY A 241 21.02 -6.45 -21.31
CA GLY A 241 20.37 -6.24 -22.61
C GLY A 241 18.90 -5.87 -22.46
N VAL A 242 18.33 -5.24 -23.49
CA VAL A 242 16.88 -5.04 -23.58
C VAL A 242 16.31 -6.28 -24.27
N LEU A 243 15.59 -7.08 -23.50
CA LEU A 243 14.78 -8.17 -24.05
C LEU A 243 13.47 -7.58 -24.55
N ASP A 244 13.08 -7.91 -25.78
CA ASP A 244 11.72 -7.66 -26.21
C ASP A 244 10.75 -8.40 -25.28
N ALA A 245 9.64 -7.76 -24.93
CA ALA A 245 8.67 -8.30 -23.98
C ALA A 245 8.10 -9.65 -24.47
N ALA A 246 8.01 -9.86 -25.78
CA ALA A 246 7.58 -11.13 -26.37
C ALA A 246 8.56 -12.30 -26.13
N CYS A 247 9.84 -12.00 -25.85
CA CYS A 247 10.86 -12.99 -25.54
C CYS A 247 10.96 -13.31 -24.04
N ILE A 248 10.23 -12.58 -23.20
CA ILE A 248 10.13 -12.85 -21.77
C ILE A 248 8.94 -13.80 -21.59
N PRO A 249 9.16 -15.10 -21.32
CA PRO A 249 8.06 -16.01 -21.01
C PRO A 249 7.32 -15.55 -19.75
N ALA A 250 6.09 -16.01 -19.57
CA ALA A 250 5.35 -15.77 -18.34
C ALA A 250 6.22 -16.17 -17.12
N LEU A 251 6.58 -15.18 -16.32
CA LEU A 251 7.41 -15.38 -15.12
C LEU A 251 6.49 -15.72 -13.96
N ASP A 252 6.75 -16.86 -13.32
CA ASP A 252 6.15 -17.15 -12.02
C ASP A 252 6.51 -16.03 -11.04
N ALA A 253 5.55 -15.54 -10.26
CA ALA A 253 5.76 -14.43 -9.33
C ALA A 253 6.93 -14.67 -8.36
N ASN A 254 7.19 -15.93 -8.00
CA ASN A 254 8.31 -16.33 -7.12
C ASN A 254 9.70 -16.07 -7.73
N LYS A 255 9.79 -15.77 -9.03
CA LYS A 255 11.04 -15.45 -9.73
C LYS A 255 11.33 -13.94 -9.75
N ILE A 256 10.42 -13.09 -9.29
CA ILE A 256 10.58 -11.63 -9.20
C ILE A 256 10.96 -11.28 -7.76
N ALA A 257 12.26 -11.21 -7.47
CA ALA A 257 12.76 -10.96 -6.11
C ALA A 257 12.74 -9.47 -5.70
N SER A 258 12.75 -8.55 -6.68
CA SER A 258 12.69 -7.09 -6.44
C SER A 258 12.30 -6.36 -7.74
N GLY A 259 11.69 -5.18 -7.62
CA GLY A 259 11.32 -4.34 -8.77
C GLY A 259 10.06 -3.50 -8.49
N LEU A 260 9.92 -2.36 -9.18
CA LEU A 260 8.68 -1.59 -9.19
C LEU A 260 7.76 -2.21 -10.24
N LEU A 261 6.76 -2.97 -9.80
CA LEU A 261 5.68 -3.44 -10.67
C LEU A 261 4.71 -2.28 -10.90
N ASP A 262 4.38 -2.02 -12.15
CA ASP A 262 3.29 -1.09 -12.48
C ASP A 262 1.98 -1.64 -11.88
N ALA A 263 1.14 -0.77 -11.32
CA ALA A 263 -0.11 -1.18 -10.69
C ALA A 263 -1.05 -1.94 -11.65
N ALA A 264 -0.99 -1.68 -12.95
CA ALA A 264 -1.77 -2.39 -13.97
C ALA A 264 -1.26 -3.82 -14.24
N GLN A 265 -0.02 -4.13 -13.86
CA GLN A 265 0.57 -5.47 -13.97
C GLN A 265 0.39 -6.30 -12.69
N VAL A 266 -0.15 -5.69 -11.62
CA VAL A 266 -0.56 -6.41 -10.43
C VAL A 266 -2.00 -6.90 -10.66
N PRO A 267 -2.22 -8.20 -10.93
CA PRO A 267 -3.57 -8.74 -11.07
C PRO A 267 -4.34 -8.57 -9.76
N THR A 268 -5.66 -8.75 -9.78
CA THR A 268 -6.46 -8.81 -8.54
C THR A 268 -5.87 -9.85 -7.59
N LEU A 269 -5.32 -9.40 -6.45
CA LEU A 269 -4.84 -10.29 -5.40
C LEU A 269 -6.03 -10.72 -4.54
N ASP A 270 -6.28 -12.03 -4.51
CA ASP A 270 -7.10 -12.60 -3.46
C ASP A 270 -6.41 -12.35 -2.11
N ALA A 271 -7.16 -11.87 -1.11
CA ALA A 271 -6.63 -11.54 0.21
C ALA A 271 -5.89 -12.72 0.88
N SER A 272 -6.28 -13.96 0.54
CA SER A 272 -5.63 -15.19 1.02
C SER A 272 -4.17 -15.34 0.58
N LYS A 273 -3.72 -14.57 -0.42
CA LYS A 273 -2.33 -14.57 -0.89
C LYS A 273 -1.43 -13.60 -0.13
N ILE A 274 -1.98 -12.75 0.73
CA ILE A 274 -1.22 -11.82 1.60
C ILE A 274 -1.02 -12.50 2.96
N ALA A 275 0.01 -13.33 3.08
CA ALA A 275 0.30 -14.07 4.31
C ALA A 275 1.10 -13.25 5.35
N THR A 276 1.93 -12.31 4.89
CA THR A 276 2.75 -11.43 5.73
C THR A 276 2.96 -10.07 5.03
N GLY A 277 3.33 -9.03 5.78
CA GLY A 277 3.64 -7.69 5.26
C GLY A 277 2.87 -6.56 5.96
N THR A 278 3.40 -5.34 5.86
CA THR A 278 2.75 -4.13 6.39
C THR A 278 2.02 -3.41 5.27
N LEU A 279 0.70 -3.41 5.31
CA LEU A 279 -0.12 -2.57 4.43
C LEU A 279 -0.30 -1.20 5.10
N ASP A 280 0.05 -0.14 4.39
CA ASP A 280 -0.20 1.23 4.85
C ASP A 280 -1.70 1.44 5.02
N ILE A 281 -2.12 1.83 6.22
CA ILE A 281 -3.52 2.08 6.59
C ILE A 281 -4.13 3.16 5.68
N GLY A 282 -3.35 4.12 5.20
CA GLY A 282 -3.81 5.16 4.26
C GLY A 282 -4.17 4.63 2.86
N ARG A 283 -3.80 3.39 2.53
CA ARG A 283 -4.12 2.71 1.27
C ARG A 283 -5.21 1.65 1.39
N LEU A 284 -5.63 1.32 2.60
CA LEU A 284 -6.76 0.43 2.82
C LEU A 284 -8.07 1.23 2.68
N PRO A 285 -9.00 0.83 1.79
CA PRO A 285 -10.34 1.39 1.80
C PRO A 285 -11.02 1.06 3.14
N SER A 286 -12.01 1.86 3.53
CA SER A 286 -12.85 1.55 4.70
C SER A 286 -13.54 0.19 4.49
N ILE A 287 -13.05 -0.85 5.16
CA ILE A 287 -13.62 -2.20 5.07
C ILE A 287 -14.88 -2.26 5.93
N PRO A 288 -16.08 -2.46 5.37
CA PRO A 288 -17.29 -2.62 6.15
C PRO A 288 -17.19 -3.88 7.00
N ALA A 289 -17.65 -3.83 8.25
CA ALA A 289 -17.62 -4.98 9.17
C ALA A 289 -18.32 -6.23 8.63
N SER A 290 -19.27 -6.06 7.70
CA SER A 290 -19.95 -7.17 6.99
C SER A 290 -19.03 -7.98 6.06
N GLN A 291 -17.84 -7.47 5.73
CA GLN A 291 -16.86 -8.15 4.88
C GLN A 291 -15.79 -8.91 5.67
N ILE A 292 -15.90 -8.96 7.00
CA ILE A 292 -15.03 -9.76 7.88
C ILE A 292 -15.82 -11.02 8.27
N THR A 293 -15.63 -12.12 7.55
CA THR A 293 -16.58 -13.27 7.61
C THR A 293 -16.12 -14.50 8.39
N ASP A 294 -14.91 -14.53 8.97
CA ASP A 294 -14.38 -15.76 9.61
C ASP A 294 -13.77 -15.55 11.00
N LEU A 295 -14.19 -14.50 11.72
CA LEU A 295 -13.85 -14.42 13.15
C LEU A 295 -14.66 -15.48 13.90
N PRO A 296 -14.04 -16.38 14.70
CA PRO A 296 -14.77 -17.36 15.49
C PRO A 296 -15.79 -16.66 16.39
N THR A 297 -16.95 -17.28 16.64
CA THR A 297 -18.10 -16.65 17.33
C THR A 297 -17.71 -15.99 18.66
N SER A 298 -16.71 -16.54 19.36
CA SER A 298 -16.10 -15.97 20.56
C SER A 298 -15.32 -14.67 20.32
N GLU A 299 -14.54 -14.58 19.24
CA GLU A 299 -13.82 -13.36 18.84
C GLU A 299 -14.76 -12.32 18.24
N LEU A 300 -15.81 -12.77 17.53
CA LEU A 300 -16.85 -11.90 16.98
C LEU A 300 -17.65 -11.23 18.12
N ILE A 301 -18.09 -12.00 19.14
CA ILE A 301 -18.73 -11.44 20.35
C ILE A 301 -17.79 -10.45 21.06
N THR A 302 -16.51 -10.75 21.16
CA THR A 302 -15.50 -9.88 21.80
C THR A 302 -15.30 -8.59 21.00
N TYR A 303 -15.19 -8.67 19.67
CA TYR A 303 -15.03 -7.53 18.76
C TYR A 303 -16.26 -6.63 18.74
N TRP A 304 -17.47 -7.21 18.70
CA TRP A 304 -18.71 -6.45 18.73
C TRP A 304 -18.97 -5.82 20.09
N ALA A 305 -18.73 -6.57 21.17
CA ALA A 305 -18.94 -6.03 22.50
C ALA A 305 -17.89 -4.96 22.85
N ALA A 306 -16.67 -5.03 22.32
CA ALA A 306 -15.70 -3.92 22.40
C ALA A 306 -16.13 -2.67 21.61
N ASN A 307 -16.80 -2.84 20.46
CA ASN A 307 -17.34 -1.71 19.66
C ASN A 307 -18.70 -1.19 20.15
N ALA A 308 -19.43 -1.96 20.99
CA ALA A 308 -20.64 -1.53 21.66
C ALA A 308 -20.38 -1.00 23.08
N ALA A 309 -19.23 -1.35 23.66
CA ALA A 309 -18.77 -0.86 24.95
C ALA A 309 -18.40 0.61 24.88
N ILE A 310 -19.25 1.45 25.45
CA ILE A 310 -19.00 2.88 25.54
C ILE A 310 -18.45 3.16 26.93
N TYR A 311 -17.16 3.48 27.02
CA TYR A 311 -16.57 4.06 28.21
C TYR A 311 -16.95 5.54 28.25
N SER A 312 -17.52 6.00 29.36
CA SER A 312 -18.01 7.38 29.54
C SER A 312 -16.93 8.49 29.50
N ASN A 313 -15.72 8.19 29.05
CA ASN A 313 -14.63 9.15 28.91
C ASN A 313 -14.53 9.68 27.48
N GLY A 314 -15.37 10.68 27.15
CA GLY A 314 -15.11 11.61 26.05
C GLY A 314 -16.27 11.79 25.07
N GLY A 315 -16.76 13.03 24.99
CA GLY A 315 -17.43 13.56 23.80
C GLY A 315 -18.90 13.17 23.58
N ALA A 316 -19.77 13.50 24.54
CA ALA A 316 -21.24 13.56 24.45
C ALA A 316 -22.04 12.24 24.39
N PHE A 317 -22.30 11.67 25.58
CA PHE A 317 -23.64 11.24 25.99
C PHE A 317 -23.99 12.05 27.24
N ALA A 318 -25.03 12.89 27.19
CA ALA A 318 -25.29 13.88 28.23
C ALA A 318 -25.77 13.21 29.53
N ALA A 319 -24.84 13.01 30.46
CA ALA A 319 -25.08 12.90 31.88
C ALA A 319 -23.99 13.70 32.60
N SER A 320 -24.39 14.62 33.49
CA SER A 320 -23.50 15.20 34.49
C SER A 320 -23.66 14.43 35.80
N PRO A 321 -22.89 13.36 36.06
CA PRO A 321 -22.76 12.85 37.42
C PRO A 321 -21.76 13.75 38.17
N LEU A 322 -22.22 14.38 39.24
CA LEU A 322 -21.36 15.09 40.20
C LEU A 322 -20.44 14.09 40.93
N ALA A 323 -19.30 13.78 40.31
CA ALA A 323 -18.03 13.39 40.93
C ALA A 323 -17.07 13.00 39.80
N ALA A 324 -16.43 13.97 39.17
CA ALA A 324 -15.43 13.71 38.14
C ALA A 324 -14.15 13.17 38.80
N GLY A 325 -13.92 11.87 38.66
CA GLY A 325 -12.70 11.17 39.06
C GLY A 325 -12.96 9.67 39.18
N GLU A 326 -12.57 8.92 38.15
CA GLU A 326 -12.81 7.47 37.91
C GLU A 326 -14.12 7.12 37.17
N ARG A 327 -14.06 6.07 36.31
CA ARG A 327 -15.05 5.67 35.30
C ARG A 327 -16.49 5.76 35.86
N ALA A 328 -17.29 6.73 35.41
CA ALA A 328 -18.59 7.06 36.02
C ALA A 328 -19.65 5.94 35.92
N CYS A 329 -19.61 5.18 34.82
CA CYS A 329 -20.35 3.94 34.61
C CYS A 329 -19.80 3.24 33.36
N VAL A 330 -20.04 1.93 33.25
CA VAL A 330 -19.76 1.17 32.03
C VAL A 330 -21.06 0.81 31.34
N ILE A 331 -21.12 1.03 30.03
CA ILE A 331 -22.24 0.61 29.19
C ILE A 331 -21.72 -0.48 28.26
N GLY A 332 -22.40 -1.62 28.21
CA GLY A 332 -21.94 -2.74 27.38
C GLY A 332 -22.97 -3.85 27.25
N LEU A 333 -22.64 -4.82 26.41
CA LEU A 333 -23.49 -5.98 26.17
C LEU A 333 -23.41 -6.95 27.35
N LEU A 334 -24.56 -7.32 27.91
CA LEU A 334 -24.71 -8.37 28.90
C LEU A 334 -25.02 -9.69 28.21
N LYS A 335 -24.28 -10.73 28.59
CA LYS A 335 -24.60 -12.12 28.29
C LYS A 335 -25.20 -12.74 29.55
N ILE A 336 -26.40 -13.28 29.42
CA ILE A 336 -27.11 -13.96 30.49
C ILE A 336 -27.27 -15.43 30.12
N VAL A 337 -26.90 -16.32 31.03
CA VAL A 337 -27.06 -17.78 30.90
C VAL A 337 -28.02 -18.24 31.98
N SER A 338 -29.00 -19.06 31.60
CA SER A 338 -29.96 -19.63 32.55
C SER A 338 -29.56 -21.00 33.07
N ASP A 339 -30.23 -21.43 34.13
CA ASP A 339 -30.23 -22.81 34.63
C ASP A 339 -30.71 -23.84 33.60
N GLN A 340 -31.57 -23.42 32.67
CA GLN A 340 -32.07 -24.24 31.56
C GLN A 340 -31.16 -24.21 30.31
N GLY A 341 -30.01 -23.51 30.37
CA GLY A 341 -29.04 -23.45 29.28
C GLY A 341 -29.39 -22.47 28.15
N SER A 342 -30.44 -21.67 28.28
CA SER A 342 -30.75 -20.59 27.35
C SER A 342 -29.71 -19.47 27.48
N THR A 343 -29.34 -18.86 26.36
CA THR A 343 -28.52 -17.64 26.34
C THR A 343 -29.36 -16.45 25.91
N TYR A 344 -29.29 -15.38 26.67
CA TYR A 344 -29.95 -14.11 26.40
C TYR A 344 -28.92 -13.00 26.31
N PHE A 345 -29.23 -11.99 25.50
CA PHE A 345 -28.45 -10.75 25.43
C PHE A 345 -29.32 -9.55 25.78
N SER A 346 -28.72 -8.64 26.55
CA SER A 346 -29.32 -7.37 26.96
C SER A 346 -28.27 -6.26 26.93
N MET A 347 -28.67 -5.00 26.85
CA MET A 347 -27.77 -3.88 27.10
C MET A 347 -27.74 -3.60 28.60
N GLY A 348 -26.55 -3.48 29.17
CA GLY A 348 -26.35 -3.19 30.59
C GLY A 348 -25.59 -1.89 30.82
N MET A 349 -25.93 -1.19 31.88
CA MET A 349 -25.17 -0.10 32.47
C MET A 349 -24.76 -0.51 33.89
N GLY A 350 -23.47 -0.77 34.08
CA GLY A 350 -22.87 -1.08 35.37
C GLY A 350 -22.32 0.17 36.04
N PHE A 351 -22.64 0.38 37.32
CA PHE A 351 -22.18 1.54 38.07
C PHE A 351 -21.31 1.11 39.24
N PRO A 352 -20.19 1.82 39.53
CA PRO A 352 -19.41 1.60 40.76
C PRO A 352 -20.14 2.14 42.01
N SER A 353 -21.34 2.70 41.84
CA SER A 353 -22.20 3.32 42.87
C SER A 353 -23.54 2.57 42.94
N THR A 354 -24.26 2.64 44.07
CA THR A 354 -25.61 2.05 44.20
C THR A 354 -26.64 2.97 43.54
N VAL A 355 -27.12 2.63 42.35
CA VAL A 355 -28.19 3.36 41.66
C VAL A 355 -29.53 3.05 42.32
N VAL A 356 -30.24 4.10 42.74
CA VAL A 356 -31.53 4.04 43.43
C VAL A 356 -32.68 4.32 42.49
N SER A 357 -32.45 5.23 41.55
CA SER A 357 -33.40 5.53 40.49
C SER A 357 -32.68 5.87 39.20
N PHE A 358 -33.32 5.51 38.10
CA PHE A 358 -32.86 5.78 36.75
C PHE A 358 -34.06 6.29 35.96
N ALA A 359 -33.91 7.46 35.33
CA ALA A 359 -34.95 8.08 34.53
C ALA A 359 -34.36 8.54 33.19
N SER A 360 -35.13 8.38 32.11
CA SER A 360 -34.79 8.88 30.79
C SER A 360 -36.06 9.21 30.02
N ASP A 361 -36.18 10.47 29.61
CA ASP A 361 -37.36 10.97 28.86
C ASP A 361 -37.52 10.26 27.51
N GLN A 362 -36.40 9.89 26.88
CA GLN A 362 -36.41 9.20 25.58
C GLN A 362 -36.78 7.72 25.75
N MET A 363 -36.30 7.06 26.80
CA MET A 363 -36.63 5.66 27.07
C MET A 363 -38.07 5.48 27.58
N SER A 364 -38.60 6.43 28.36
CA SER A 364 -40.01 6.40 28.80
C SER A 364 -41.02 6.41 27.64
N LYS A 365 -40.60 6.89 26.46
CA LYS A 365 -41.39 6.93 25.22
C LYS A 365 -41.12 5.72 24.31
N SER A 366 -40.11 4.90 24.63
CA SER A 366 -39.79 3.69 23.90
C SER A 366 -40.62 2.51 24.43
N ALA A 367 -40.92 1.53 23.58
CA ALA A 367 -41.59 0.29 24.01
C ALA A 367 -40.64 -0.70 24.75
N MET A 368 -39.42 -0.28 25.08
CA MET A 368 -38.42 -1.12 25.72
C MET A 368 -38.57 -1.10 27.24
N SER A 369 -38.59 -2.28 27.86
CA SER A 369 -38.48 -2.41 29.30
C SER A 369 -37.06 -2.12 29.77
N PHE A 370 -36.95 -1.43 30.90
CA PHE A 370 -35.70 -1.27 31.62
C PHE A 370 -35.93 -1.55 33.11
N HIS A 371 -34.92 -2.08 33.78
CA HIS A 371 -34.98 -2.35 35.21
C HIS A 371 -33.73 -1.85 35.91
N VAL A 372 -33.92 -1.43 37.17
CA VAL A 372 -32.86 -0.91 38.03
C VAL A 372 -32.63 -1.90 39.15
N TYR A 373 -31.42 -2.46 39.19
CA TYR A 373 -30.95 -3.32 40.25
C TYR A 373 -29.91 -2.57 41.08
N SER A 374 -30.36 -1.98 42.20
CA SER A 374 -29.48 -1.31 43.16
C SER A 374 -28.41 -2.24 43.74
N ASP A 375 -28.70 -3.54 43.75
CA ASP A 375 -27.77 -4.63 44.06
C ASP A 375 -27.76 -5.59 42.86
N ARG A 376 -26.63 -5.64 42.17
CA ARG A 376 -26.44 -6.48 40.97
C ARG A 376 -26.70 -7.97 41.21
N THR A 377 -26.53 -8.45 42.45
CA THR A 377 -26.70 -9.88 42.79
C THR A 377 -28.16 -10.31 42.81
N ARG A 378 -29.09 -9.35 42.86
CA ARG A 378 -30.54 -9.57 42.85
C ARG A 378 -31.15 -9.50 41.45
N TYR A 379 -30.33 -9.57 40.41
CA TYR A 379 -30.81 -9.63 39.04
C TYR A 379 -31.88 -10.73 38.89
N ASN A 380 -32.99 -10.40 38.24
CA ASN A 380 -34.11 -11.31 38.09
C ASN A 380 -34.52 -11.45 36.63
N LEU A 381 -34.21 -12.61 36.05
CA LEU A 381 -34.47 -12.95 34.65
C LEU A 381 -35.95 -12.87 34.26
N SER A 382 -36.85 -13.21 35.19
CA SER A 382 -38.30 -13.23 34.91
C SER A 382 -38.90 -11.82 34.73
N LEU A 383 -38.30 -10.80 35.36
CA LEU A 383 -38.72 -9.40 35.19
C LEU A 383 -38.30 -8.86 33.83
N GLU A 384 -37.21 -9.38 33.27
CA GLU A 384 -36.66 -8.97 31.98
C GLU A 384 -37.28 -9.67 30.77
N GLY A 385 -38.34 -10.48 30.98
CA GLY A 385 -39.01 -11.20 29.90
C GLY A 385 -38.43 -12.59 29.60
N GLY A 386 -37.69 -13.18 30.55
CA GLY A 386 -37.33 -14.61 30.51
C GLY A 386 -38.55 -15.53 30.65
N GLU A 387 -38.38 -16.80 30.27
CA GLU A 387 -39.45 -17.79 30.38
C GLU A 387 -39.84 -18.06 31.85
N ALA A 388 -41.10 -18.39 32.10
CA ALA A 388 -41.61 -18.59 33.44
C ALA A 388 -40.90 -19.77 34.15
N GLY A 389 -40.27 -19.50 35.30
CA GLY A 389 -39.54 -20.50 36.09
C GLY A 389 -38.06 -20.68 35.72
N GLU A 390 -37.55 -19.89 34.79
CA GLU A 390 -36.13 -19.86 34.42
C GLU A 390 -35.35 -18.86 35.30
N THR A 391 -34.17 -19.26 35.79
CA THR A 391 -33.33 -18.40 36.63
C THR A 391 -31.96 -18.16 36.00
N ALA A 392 -31.42 -16.94 36.14
CA ALA A 392 -30.09 -16.63 35.62
C ALA A 392 -29.02 -17.28 36.52
N THR A 393 -28.14 -18.09 35.92
CA THR A 393 -26.97 -18.68 36.59
C THR A 393 -25.71 -17.86 36.38
N SER A 394 -25.66 -17.07 35.30
CA SER A 394 -24.58 -16.11 35.06
C SER A 394 -25.13 -14.88 34.34
N VAL A 395 -24.71 -13.70 34.79
CA VAL A 395 -24.97 -12.41 34.15
C VAL A 395 -23.62 -11.70 34.08
N GLN A 396 -23.08 -11.50 32.89
CA GLN A 396 -21.75 -10.91 32.76
C GLN A 396 -21.68 -9.94 31.58
N PHE A 397 -20.87 -8.89 31.72
CA PHE A 397 -20.46 -8.12 30.56
C PHE A 397 -19.51 -8.94 29.70
N VAL A 398 -19.62 -8.78 28.38
CA VAL A 398 -18.74 -9.42 27.39
C VAL A 398 -17.97 -8.36 26.62
N GLY A 399 -16.77 -8.69 26.16
CA GLY A 399 -15.88 -7.81 25.37
C GLY A 399 -15.43 -6.52 26.06
N LEU A 400 -15.47 -6.48 27.40
CA LEU A 400 -14.88 -5.42 28.21
C LEU A 400 -13.50 -5.84 28.75
N ASP A 401 -12.87 -4.91 29.49
CA ASP A 401 -11.72 -5.22 30.34
C ASP A 401 -12.02 -6.41 31.27
N ALA A 402 -11.01 -7.25 31.53
CA ALA A 402 -11.16 -8.45 32.36
C ALA A 402 -11.69 -8.14 33.76
N SER A 403 -11.35 -6.97 34.33
CA SER A 403 -11.87 -6.49 35.63
C SER A 403 -13.38 -6.19 35.65
N LEU A 404 -14.03 -6.15 34.48
CA LEU A 404 -15.47 -5.90 34.31
C LEU A 404 -16.23 -7.12 33.77
N CYS A 405 -15.51 -8.17 33.33
CA CYS A 405 -16.08 -9.38 32.74
C CYS A 405 -16.19 -10.51 33.77
N PHE A 406 -16.95 -10.29 34.83
CA PHE A 406 -17.26 -11.29 35.85
C PHE A 406 -18.78 -11.50 35.98
N SER A 407 -19.19 -12.61 36.60
CA SER A 407 -20.60 -12.84 36.89
C SER A 407 -21.08 -11.88 37.98
N LEU A 408 -21.99 -10.98 37.60
CA LEU A 408 -22.60 -9.97 38.46
C LEU A 408 -23.43 -10.58 39.61
N LEU A 409 -23.74 -11.88 39.53
CA LEU A 409 -24.46 -12.61 40.57
C LEU A 409 -23.58 -13.03 41.75
N ILE A 410 -22.25 -12.97 41.60
CA ILE A 410 -21.31 -13.33 42.66
C ILE A 410 -21.24 -12.19 43.70
N PRO A 411 -21.41 -12.50 45.01
CA PRO A 411 -21.27 -11.52 46.09
C PRO A 411 -19.89 -10.85 46.11
N GLU A 412 -19.83 -9.59 46.55
CA GLU A 412 -18.59 -8.80 46.57
C GLU A 412 -17.42 -9.48 47.30
N SER A 413 -17.71 -10.17 48.40
CA SER A 413 -16.72 -10.87 49.22
C SER A 413 -16.06 -12.07 48.55
N GLU A 414 -16.65 -12.58 47.46
CA GLU A 414 -16.20 -13.76 46.72
C GLU A 414 -15.58 -13.40 45.36
N LEU A 415 -15.56 -12.11 44.99
CA LEU A 415 -14.93 -11.63 43.76
C LEU A 415 -13.41 -11.53 43.89
N PRO A 416 -12.65 -11.77 42.81
CA PRO A 416 -11.22 -11.45 42.75
C PRO A 416 -10.95 -9.97 43.04
N GLU A 417 -9.82 -9.64 43.69
CA GLU A 417 -9.46 -8.28 44.11
C GLU A 417 -9.52 -7.26 42.95
N GLU A 418 -9.19 -7.69 41.72
CA GLU A 418 -9.20 -6.83 40.52
C GLU A 418 -10.63 -6.41 40.09
N CYS A 419 -11.64 -7.20 40.44
CA CYS A 419 -13.05 -6.98 40.08
C CYS A 419 -13.85 -6.27 41.18
N GLN A 420 -13.33 -6.21 42.41
CA GLN A 420 -14.00 -5.58 43.55
C GLN A 420 -14.13 -4.07 43.34
N GLY A 421 -15.26 -3.50 43.76
CA GLY A 421 -15.58 -2.08 43.69
C GLY A 421 -15.94 -1.56 42.29
N LYS A 422 -15.89 -2.41 41.25
CA LYS A 422 -16.04 -1.96 39.85
C LYS A 422 -17.49 -1.79 39.42
N ILE A 423 -18.38 -2.70 39.82
CA ILE A 423 -19.81 -2.67 39.47
C ILE A 423 -20.60 -3.11 40.70
N TRP A 424 -21.40 -2.22 41.29
CA TRP A 424 -22.25 -2.48 42.45
C TRP A 424 -23.74 -2.58 42.08
N SER A 425 -24.17 -1.73 41.16
CA SER A 425 -25.54 -1.73 40.65
C SER A 425 -25.56 -1.87 39.14
N LEU A 426 -26.70 -2.34 38.65
CA LEU A 426 -26.92 -2.67 37.24
C LEU A 426 -28.24 -2.06 36.79
N VAL A 427 -28.22 -1.39 35.64
CA VAL A 427 -29.43 -1.03 34.90
C VAL A 427 -29.41 -1.78 33.58
N THR A 428 -30.50 -2.42 33.23
CA THR A 428 -30.65 -3.30 32.07
C THR A 428 -31.71 -2.74 31.12
N PHE A 429 -31.50 -2.91 29.82
CA PHE A 429 -32.37 -2.36 28.78
C PHE A 429 -32.56 -3.39 27.68
N GLY A 430 -33.82 -3.79 27.47
CA GLY A 430 -34.21 -4.72 26.42
C GLY A 430 -33.57 -6.10 26.59
N MET A 431 -34.31 -7.16 26.29
CA MET A 431 -33.80 -8.52 26.39
C MET A 431 -34.25 -9.31 25.18
N GLN A 432 -33.32 -10.06 24.59
CA GLN A 432 -33.61 -10.96 23.48
C GLN A 432 -32.98 -12.32 23.70
N LYS A 433 -33.79 -13.37 23.50
CA LYS A 433 -33.38 -14.77 23.56
C LYS A 433 -32.65 -15.15 22.29
N VAL A 434 -31.54 -15.88 22.42
CA VAL A 434 -30.86 -16.51 21.29
C VAL A 434 -31.13 -18.01 21.36
N SER A 435 -31.99 -18.50 20.47
CA SER A 435 -32.30 -19.93 20.36
C SER A 435 -31.10 -20.69 19.79
N ALA A 436 -30.62 -21.71 20.50
CA ALA A 436 -29.48 -22.53 20.11
C ALA A 436 -29.67 -23.36 18.81
N ALA A 437 -30.88 -23.38 18.24
CA ALA A 437 -31.25 -24.26 17.12
C ALA A 437 -31.12 -23.62 15.73
N GLU A 438 -30.87 -22.32 15.61
CA GLU A 438 -30.52 -21.70 14.33
C GLU A 438 -29.08 -21.23 14.39
N SER A 439 -28.28 -21.64 13.42
CA SER A 439 -26.95 -21.07 13.17
C SER A 439 -27.09 -19.55 13.20
N VAL A 440 -26.64 -18.93 14.29
CA VAL A 440 -26.76 -17.49 14.50
C VAL A 440 -25.90 -16.85 13.43
N SER A 441 -26.53 -16.46 12.33
CA SER A 441 -25.88 -15.63 11.34
C SER A 441 -25.42 -14.36 12.07
N PRO A 442 -24.19 -13.88 11.86
CA PRO A 442 -23.68 -12.63 12.46
C PRO A 442 -24.67 -11.46 12.33
N VAL A 443 -25.53 -11.51 11.31
CA VAL A 443 -26.63 -10.58 11.03
C VAL A 443 -27.65 -10.52 12.18
N GLY A 444 -28.00 -11.64 12.83
CA GLY A 444 -29.01 -11.67 13.89
C GLY A 444 -28.61 -10.89 15.14
N ILE A 445 -27.41 -11.13 15.69
CA ILE A 445 -26.89 -10.36 16.83
C ILE A 445 -26.64 -8.90 16.44
N THR A 446 -26.20 -8.65 15.20
CA THR A 446 -25.98 -7.29 14.69
C THR A 446 -27.29 -6.50 14.62
N ASP A 447 -28.38 -7.12 14.16
CA ASP A 447 -29.69 -6.48 14.08
C ASP A 447 -30.30 -6.26 15.47
N ILE A 448 -30.10 -7.19 16.40
CA ILE A 448 -30.45 -7.05 17.82
C ILE A 448 -29.72 -5.85 18.44
N ILE A 449 -28.39 -5.77 18.27
CA ILE A 449 -27.57 -4.69 18.83
C ILE A 449 -27.87 -3.36 18.14
N ARG A 450 -28.09 -3.34 16.82
CA ARG A 450 -28.44 -2.13 16.06
C ARG A 450 -29.83 -1.63 16.45
N ASN A 451 -30.82 -2.51 16.53
CA ASN A 451 -32.18 -2.14 16.94
C ASN A 451 -32.22 -1.60 18.38
N ILE A 452 -31.49 -2.23 19.31
CA ILE A 452 -31.38 -1.71 20.68
C ILE A 452 -30.65 -0.37 20.64
N ARG A 453 -29.43 -0.28 20.07
CA ARG A 453 -28.63 0.97 19.99
C ARG A 453 -29.37 2.14 19.34
N ASP A 454 -30.04 1.91 18.21
CA ASP A 454 -30.76 2.95 17.47
C ASP A 454 -32.05 3.38 18.20
N ALA A 455 -32.67 2.48 18.97
CA ALA A 455 -33.82 2.83 19.81
C ALA A 455 -33.45 3.65 21.05
N ILE A 456 -32.20 3.59 21.49
CA ILE A 456 -31.70 4.39 22.62
C ILE A 456 -30.92 5.64 22.18
N SER A 457 -30.22 5.69 21.04
CA SER A 457 -29.40 6.86 20.69
C SER A 457 -30.17 7.94 19.90
N PRO A 458 -30.13 9.23 20.30
CA PRO A 458 -29.49 9.79 21.50
C PRO A 458 -30.44 9.76 22.71
N PHE A 459 -30.01 9.16 23.82
CA PHE A 459 -30.72 9.21 25.11
C PHE A 459 -29.93 9.99 26.13
N SER A 460 -30.60 10.93 26.79
CA SER A 460 -30.17 11.54 28.03
C SER A 460 -30.79 10.76 29.20
N TYR A 461 -30.01 10.47 30.23
CA TYR A 461 -30.49 9.81 31.42
C TYR A 461 -30.10 10.58 32.68
N ILE A 462 -30.90 10.40 33.73
CA ILE A 462 -30.62 10.86 35.09
C ILE A 462 -30.58 9.60 35.95
N ALA A 463 -29.40 9.28 36.46
CA ALA A 463 -29.22 8.19 37.42
C ALA A 463 -28.89 8.81 38.79
N HIS A 464 -29.75 8.58 39.77
CA HIS A 464 -29.44 8.93 41.15
C HIS A 464 -28.73 7.75 41.80
N ALA A 465 -27.44 7.93 42.06
CA ALA A 465 -26.59 6.91 42.65
C ALA A 465 -26.01 7.38 43.98
N PHE A 466 -25.95 6.48 44.96
CA PHE A 466 -25.17 6.69 46.17
C PHE A 466 -23.72 6.29 45.91
N PRO A 467 -22.72 7.15 46.21
CA PRO A 467 -21.33 6.76 46.09
C PRO A 467 -21.05 5.57 47.01
N SER A 468 -20.48 4.49 46.46
CA SER A 468 -20.13 3.27 47.21
C SER A 468 -18.91 3.51 48.11
N ASN A 469 -19.09 4.31 49.15
CA ASN A 469 -18.32 4.23 50.38
C ASN A 469 -18.98 5.12 51.45
N VAL A 470 -19.96 4.61 52.19
CA VAL A 470 -20.46 5.32 53.37
C VAL A 470 -20.84 4.33 54.47
N GLY A 471 -19.82 3.83 55.19
CA GLY A 471 -20.02 3.55 56.60
C GLY A 471 -20.17 4.88 57.33
N ALA A 472 -21.33 5.08 57.97
CA ALA A 472 -21.73 6.25 58.76
C ALA A 472 -21.84 7.58 57.99
N LEU A 473 -22.94 8.30 58.22
CA LEU A 473 -23.23 9.66 57.78
C LEU A 473 -21.97 10.43 57.39
N ASN A 474 -21.82 10.73 56.09
CA ASN A 474 -20.60 11.23 55.45
C ASN A 474 -19.80 12.21 56.34
N ALA A 475 -18.87 11.71 57.15
CA ALA A 475 -17.95 12.54 57.92
C ALA A 475 -17.16 13.46 56.97
N GLY A 476 -16.89 12.99 55.74
CA GLY A 476 -16.27 13.78 54.67
C GLY A 476 -17.19 14.83 54.03
N LEU A 477 -18.52 14.66 54.01
CA LEU A 477 -19.46 15.70 53.55
C LEU A 477 -19.65 16.73 54.65
N ALA A 478 -19.83 16.28 55.88
CA ALA A 478 -19.88 17.14 57.05
C ALA A 478 -18.59 17.97 57.18
N GLN A 479 -17.40 17.37 56.98
CA GLN A 479 -16.12 18.08 56.98
C GLN A 479 -16.02 19.10 55.84
N ARG A 480 -16.56 18.80 54.66
CA ARG A 480 -16.61 19.75 53.54
C ARG A 480 -17.55 20.92 53.81
N LEU A 481 -18.73 20.68 54.39
CA LEU A 481 -19.65 21.74 54.79
C LEU A 481 -19.05 22.62 55.90
N LYS A 482 -18.31 22.02 56.84
CA LYS A 482 -17.50 22.76 57.82
C LYS A 482 -16.42 23.60 57.15
N ALA A 483 -15.67 23.04 56.21
CA ALA A 483 -14.64 23.77 55.47
C ALA A 483 -15.25 24.93 54.64
N ALA A 484 -16.50 24.80 54.21
CA ALA A 484 -17.27 25.86 53.57
C ALA A 484 -17.86 26.89 54.56
N GLY A 485 -17.53 26.80 55.85
CA GLY A 485 -17.95 27.75 56.88
C GLY A 485 -19.39 27.58 57.36
N GLN A 486 -20.07 26.48 57.04
CA GLN A 486 -21.44 26.24 57.51
C GLN A 486 -21.49 25.77 58.96
N SER A 487 -22.50 26.25 59.70
CA SER A 487 -22.83 25.74 61.03
C SER A 487 -23.55 24.39 60.97
N ALA A 488 -23.56 23.64 62.08
CA ALA A 488 -24.30 22.37 62.18
C ALA A 488 -25.78 22.53 61.81
N GLN A 489 -26.40 23.65 62.16
CA GLN A 489 -27.82 23.93 61.89
C GLN A 489 -28.10 24.13 60.40
N GLN A 490 -27.12 24.67 59.65
CA GLN A 490 -27.22 24.85 58.20
C GLN A 490 -26.83 23.59 57.44
N ALA A 491 -25.87 22.83 57.98
CA ALA A 491 -25.42 21.58 57.40
C ALA A 491 -26.41 20.43 57.64
N ALA A 492 -27.11 20.40 58.78
CA ALA A 492 -27.99 19.30 59.17
C ALA A 492 -29.13 19.00 58.18
N PRO A 493 -29.87 19.98 57.60
CA PRO A 493 -30.86 19.71 56.56
C PRO A 493 -30.23 19.13 55.28
N VAL A 494 -29.02 19.58 54.92
CA VAL A 494 -28.30 19.10 53.74
C VAL A 494 -27.79 17.68 53.96
N LEU A 495 -27.29 17.39 55.16
CA LEU A 495 -26.83 16.05 55.55
C LEU A 495 -27.99 15.06 55.69
N ALA A 496 -29.13 15.51 56.25
CA ALA A 496 -30.35 14.72 56.37
C ALA A 496 -31.00 14.45 55.00
N GLY A 497 -30.99 15.45 54.10
CA GLY A 497 -31.44 15.27 52.73
C GLY A 497 -30.55 14.33 51.91
N HIS A 498 -29.26 14.25 52.25
CA HIS A 498 -28.31 13.34 51.61
C HIS A 498 -28.48 11.87 52.05
N ASP A 499 -28.91 11.61 53.28
CA ASP A 499 -29.24 10.25 53.75
C ASP A 499 -30.50 10.24 54.66
N PRO A 500 -31.71 10.27 54.05
CA PRO A 500 -32.97 10.32 54.78
C PRO A 500 -33.23 9.05 55.62
N GLN A 501 -32.64 7.91 55.21
CA GLN A 501 -32.86 6.63 55.88
C GLN A 501 -32.06 6.52 57.18
N GLN A 502 -30.82 7.04 57.24
CA GLN A 502 -30.07 7.13 58.49
C GLN A 502 -30.69 8.11 59.48
N THR A 503 -31.20 9.25 59.03
CA THR A 503 -31.89 10.20 59.94
C THR A 503 -33.18 9.64 60.54
N ALA A 504 -33.86 8.73 59.84
CA ALA A 504 -35.11 8.10 60.29
C ALA A 504 -34.91 6.82 61.12
N HIS A 505 -33.85 6.04 60.88
CA HIS A 505 -33.62 4.73 61.51
C HIS A 505 -32.42 4.69 62.49
N SER A 506 -31.54 5.71 62.48
CA SER A 506 -30.36 5.79 63.36
C SER A 506 -30.02 7.25 63.71
N THR A 507 -30.97 7.95 64.34
CA THR A 507 -30.81 9.34 64.81
C THR A 507 -29.59 9.51 65.72
N ASP A 508 -29.20 8.48 66.48
CA ASP A 508 -28.00 8.49 67.34
C ASP A 508 -26.69 8.58 66.55
N ALA A 509 -26.60 7.92 65.40
CA ALA A 509 -25.42 8.00 64.53
C ALA A 509 -25.33 9.37 63.86
N PHE A 510 -26.46 9.93 63.43
CA PHE A 510 -26.56 11.29 62.90
C PHE A 510 -26.09 12.33 63.92
N LEU A 511 -26.55 12.19 65.17
CA LEU A 511 -26.17 13.04 66.30
C LEU A 511 -24.66 12.99 66.59
N LYS A 512 -24.08 11.78 66.58
CA LYS A 512 -22.64 11.57 66.79
C LYS A 512 -21.81 12.24 65.71
N THR A 513 -22.22 12.16 64.45
CA THR A 513 -21.50 12.83 63.35
C THR A 513 -21.58 14.35 63.45
N LEU A 514 -22.77 14.91 63.73
CA LEU A 514 -22.92 16.36 63.89
C LEU A 514 -22.04 16.90 65.04
N THR A 515 -22.07 16.23 66.20
CA THR A 515 -21.30 16.66 67.38
C THR A 515 -19.79 16.46 67.22
N GLN A 516 -19.34 15.45 66.47
CA GLN A 516 -17.92 15.22 66.20
C GLN A 516 -17.35 16.21 65.17
N VAL A 517 -18.10 16.53 64.13
CA VAL A 517 -17.60 17.38 63.04
C VAL A 517 -17.76 18.86 63.36
N PHE A 518 -18.88 19.26 63.98
CA PHE A 518 -19.23 20.66 64.27
C PHE A 518 -19.30 20.98 65.78
N PRO A 519 -18.26 20.67 66.59
CA PRO A 519 -18.32 20.82 68.04
C PRO A 519 -18.58 22.26 68.49
N GLU A 520 -18.15 23.25 67.70
CA GLU A 520 -18.30 24.68 67.97
C GLU A 520 -19.76 25.15 67.88
N THR A 521 -20.58 24.52 67.03
CA THR A 521 -21.98 24.89 66.81
C THR A 521 -22.95 23.84 67.35
N THR A 522 -22.46 22.85 68.09
CA THR A 522 -23.25 21.81 68.81
C THR A 522 -22.83 21.70 70.28
N SER A 523 -22.24 22.77 70.81
CA SER A 523 -21.69 22.83 72.17
C SER A 523 -22.79 22.77 73.24
N ALA A 524 -23.95 23.38 72.97
CA ALA A 524 -25.11 23.38 73.85
C ALA A 524 -26.20 22.41 73.38
N PRO A 525 -26.94 21.74 74.30
CA PRO A 525 -28.06 20.86 73.93
C PRO A 525 -29.13 21.54 73.08
N SER A 526 -29.38 22.84 73.28
CA SER A 526 -30.32 23.63 72.48
C SER A 526 -29.88 23.80 71.02
N GLN A 527 -28.58 23.96 70.77
CA GLN A 527 -28.01 24.05 69.42
C GLN A 527 -28.14 22.70 68.67
N VAL A 528 -27.98 21.60 69.40
CA VAL A 528 -28.16 20.24 68.89
C VAL A 528 -29.64 19.99 68.56
N ALA A 529 -30.54 20.33 69.47
CA ALA A 529 -31.98 20.24 69.24
C ALA A 529 -32.42 21.05 68.01
N TRP A 530 -31.89 22.27 67.87
CA TRP A 530 -32.14 23.11 66.71
C TRP A 530 -31.63 22.45 65.41
N SER A 531 -30.44 21.86 65.42
CA SER A 531 -29.89 21.16 64.24
C SER A 531 -30.76 19.97 63.82
N LEU A 532 -31.28 19.19 64.78
CA LEU A 532 -32.18 18.08 64.50
C LEU A 532 -33.54 18.54 63.98
N SER A 533 -34.07 19.63 64.55
CA SER A 533 -35.33 20.24 64.08
C SER A 533 -35.20 20.77 62.66
N ALA A 534 -34.09 21.46 62.34
CA ALA A 534 -33.78 21.91 60.98
C ALA A 534 -33.67 20.75 59.98
N ALA A 535 -33.21 19.57 60.44
CA ALA A 535 -33.17 18.33 59.67
C ALA A 535 -34.53 17.60 59.55
N ASN A 536 -35.63 18.20 60.03
CA ASN A 536 -36.98 17.60 60.06
C ASN A 536 -37.08 16.29 60.86
N VAL A 537 -36.23 16.09 61.87
CA VAL A 537 -36.30 14.90 62.73
C VAL A 537 -37.53 15.02 63.65
N PRO A 538 -38.40 13.99 63.74
CA PRO A 538 -39.58 14.02 64.61
C PRO A 538 -39.24 14.25 66.08
N PRO A 539 -40.06 15.01 66.85
CA PRO A 539 -39.76 15.38 68.24
C PRO A 539 -39.45 14.17 69.15
N ALA A 540 -40.18 13.06 68.99
CA ALA A 540 -40.00 11.85 69.78
C ALA A 540 -38.65 11.16 69.54
N GLN A 541 -38.16 11.18 68.29
CA GLN A 541 -36.87 10.60 67.91
C GLN A 541 -35.73 11.52 68.36
N ALA A 542 -35.87 12.83 68.15
CA ALA A 542 -34.91 13.82 68.63
C ALA A 542 -34.78 13.80 70.16
N SER A 543 -35.89 13.72 70.90
CA SER A 543 -35.85 13.64 72.37
C SER A 543 -35.19 12.35 72.85
N SER A 544 -35.45 11.22 72.19
CA SER A 544 -34.82 9.94 72.53
C SER A 544 -33.31 9.98 72.30
N ALA A 545 -32.86 10.50 71.15
CA ALA A 545 -31.45 10.55 70.78
C ALA A 545 -30.65 11.52 71.65
N ILE A 546 -31.18 12.74 71.90
CA ILE A 546 -30.54 13.72 72.77
C ILE A 546 -30.55 13.21 74.22
N GLY A 547 -31.65 12.60 74.68
CA GLY A 547 -31.75 12.00 76.01
C GLY A 547 -30.72 10.90 76.23
N ALA A 548 -30.52 10.01 75.25
CA ALA A 548 -29.49 8.96 75.31
C ALA A 548 -28.06 9.53 75.28
N PHE A 549 -27.81 10.57 74.49
CA PHE A 549 -26.48 11.17 74.34
C PHE A 549 -26.04 12.02 75.54
N TYR A 550 -27.00 12.64 76.25
CA TYR A 550 -26.75 13.52 77.40
C TYR A 550 -27.26 12.96 78.74
N LEU A 551 -27.56 11.65 78.82
CA LEU A 551 -28.20 10.98 79.96
C LEU A 551 -27.57 11.28 81.34
N ASP A 552 -26.26 11.54 81.39
CA ASP A 552 -25.50 11.84 82.63
C ASP A 552 -24.99 13.30 82.71
N LYS A 553 -25.37 14.16 81.77
CA LYS A 553 -24.78 15.50 81.58
C LYS A 553 -25.72 16.66 81.88
N ILE A 554 -27.03 16.45 81.89
CA ILE A 554 -28.06 17.48 82.11
C ILE A 554 -29.22 16.92 82.94
N THR A 555 -29.88 17.77 83.73
CA THR A 555 -31.08 17.35 84.47
C THR A 555 -32.30 17.29 83.53
N MET A 556 -33.31 16.47 83.87
CA MET A 556 -34.55 16.38 83.07
C MET A 556 -35.26 17.74 82.94
N SER A 557 -35.19 18.60 83.96
CA SER A 557 -35.77 19.94 83.89
C SER A 557 -35.02 20.85 82.92
N ASP A 558 -33.71 20.69 82.79
CA ASP A 558 -32.89 21.47 81.85
C ASP A 558 -33.05 20.93 80.42
N PHE A 559 -33.13 19.61 80.26
CA PHE A 559 -33.41 18.97 78.98
C PHE A 559 -34.73 19.46 78.35
N LEU A 560 -35.81 19.50 79.13
CA LEU A 560 -37.10 20.01 78.65
C LEU A 560 -37.06 21.50 78.31
N ARG A 561 -36.27 22.30 79.04
CA ARG A 561 -36.04 23.72 78.73
C ARG A 561 -35.30 23.92 77.41
N PHE A 562 -34.31 23.07 77.10
CA PHE A 562 -33.49 23.20 75.88
C PHE A 562 -34.18 22.74 74.60
N MET A 563 -35.22 21.92 74.69
CA MET A 563 -35.99 21.42 73.55
C MET A 563 -37.13 22.36 73.14
N ALA A 564 -37.55 23.26 74.02
CA ALA A 564 -38.77 24.05 73.87
C ALA A 564 -38.73 25.03 72.67
N GLY A 565 -37.56 25.52 72.28
CA GLY A 565 -37.39 26.41 71.14
C GLY A 565 -37.33 25.68 69.80
N ALA A 566 -36.63 24.55 69.74
CA ALA A 566 -36.50 23.76 68.50
C ALA A 566 -37.77 22.97 68.16
N TYR A 567 -38.54 22.57 69.18
CA TYR A 567 -39.79 21.83 69.05
C TYR A 567 -40.89 22.51 69.89
N PRO A 568 -41.51 23.59 69.37
CA PRO A 568 -42.51 24.34 70.10
C PRO A 568 -43.75 23.49 70.43
N ILE A 569 -44.34 23.73 71.60
CA ILE A 569 -45.60 23.09 72.00
C ILE A 569 -46.76 23.57 71.10
N PRO A 570 -47.84 22.79 70.94
CA PRO A 570 -48.89 23.08 69.96
C PRO A 570 -49.49 24.50 70.03
N ALA A 571 -49.62 25.08 71.24
CA ALA A 571 -50.12 26.43 71.43
C ALA A 571 -49.21 27.51 70.81
N VAL A 572 -47.89 27.31 70.90
CA VAL A 572 -46.87 28.20 70.32
C VAL A 572 -46.83 27.99 68.80
N THR A 573 -46.89 26.74 68.32
CA THR A 573 -46.92 26.40 66.88
C THR A 573 -48.14 26.97 66.17
N ALA A 574 -49.30 26.98 66.82
CA ALA A 574 -50.51 27.62 66.29
C ALA A 574 -50.31 29.13 66.12
N ARG A 575 -49.70 29.78 67.12
CA ARG A 575 -49.44 31.22 67.07
C ARG A 575 -48.39 31.60 66.03
N ILE A 576 -47.34 30.78 65.86
CA ILE A 576 -46.33 30.96 64.80
C ILE A 576 -47.00 30.90 63.42
N THR A 577 -47.82 29.87 63.16
CA THR A 577 -48.52 29.70 61.88
C THR A 577 -49.41 30.90 61.56
N GLU A 578 -50.13 31.43 62.55
CA GLU A 578 -50.98 32.62 62.40
C GLU A 578 -50.15 33.87 62.02
N LEU A 579 -49.02 34.08 62.70
CA LEU A 579 -48.13 35.22 62.44
C LEU A 579 -47.41 35.12 61.09
N GLN A 580 -47.06 33.90 60.65
CA GLN A 580 -46.52 33.64 59.32
C GLN A 580 -47.56 33.92 58.22
N LEU A 581 -48.81 33.50 58.41
CA LEU A 581 -49.92 33.81 57.48
C LEU A 581 -50.20 35.32 57.39
N ALA A 582 -49.98 36.06 58.48
CA ALA A 582 -50.08 37.52 58.50
C ALA A 582 -48.84 38.23 57.90
N GLY A 583 -47.79 37.50 57.50
CA GLY A 583 -46.56 38.07 56.95
C GLY A 583 -45.74 38.86 57.97
N SER A 584 -45.88 38.56 59.26
CA SER A 584 -45.19 39.28 60.33
C SER A 584 -43.67 39.06 60.28
N LYS A 585 -42.88 40.11 60.54
CA LYS A 585 -41.42 39.99 60.68
C LYS A 585 -41.05 39.46 62.07
N ALA A 586 -39.82 38.97 62.23
CA ALA A 586 -39.34 38.41 63.49
C ALA A 586 -39.51 39.37 64.68
N ALA A 587 -39.25 40.67 64.52
CA ALA A 587 -39.40 41.65 65.60
C ALA A 587 -40.87 41.86 66.03
N ASP A 588 -41.81 41.88 65.07
CA ASP A 588 -43.24 42.01 65.36
C ASP A 588 -43.83 40.70 65.93
N ALA A 589 -43.25 39.55 65.57
CA ALA A 589 -43.67 38.23 66.01
C ALA A 589 -43.11 37.84 67.39
N ALA A 590 -41.97 38.41 67.80
CA ALA A 590 -41.24 37.97 69.01
C ALA A 590 -42.06 38.17 70.30
N LEU A 591 -42.66 39.34 70.51
CA LEU A 591 -43.46 39.61 71.72
C LEU A 591 -44.75 38.77 71.79
N PRO A 592 -45.57 38.65 70.73
CA PRO A 592 -46.73 37.74 70.72
C PRO A 592 -46.37 36.28 70.95
N ILE A 593 -45.23 35.80 70.45
CA ILE A 593 -44.76 34.43 70.69
C ILE A 593 -44.31 34.27 72.15
N LYS A 594 -43.59 35.25 72.73
CA LYS A 594 -43.23 35.26 74.16
C LYS A 594 -44.46 35.21 75.07
N GLN A 595 -45.49 36.00 74.78
CA GLN A 595 -46.74 36.02 75.55
C GLN A 595 -47.54 34.71 75.45
N SER A 596 -47.38 33.94 74.37
CA SER A 596 -48.10 32.69 74.16
C SER A 596 -47.63 31.56 75.11
N ASN A 597 -46.43 31.66 75.67
CA ASN A 597 -45.95 30.70 76.66
C ASN A 597 -44.98 31.34 77.67
N PRO A 598 -45.31 31.32 78.99
CA PRO A 598 -44.46 31.86 80.05
C PRO A 598 -43.03 31.32 80.11
N GLN A 599 -42.75 30.16 79.52
CA GLN A 599 -41.40 29.58 79.48
C GLN A 599 -40.37 30.47 78.77
N PHE A 600 -40.81 31.29 77.81
CA PHE A 600 -39.90 32.18 77.08
C PHE A 600 -39.50 33.40 77.92
N ASN A 601 -40.23 33.75 78.98
CA ASN A 601 -39.91 34.92 79.81
C ASN A 601 -38.50 34.88 80.41
N ALA A 602 -37.96 33.69 80.67
CA ALA A 602 -36.62 33.50 81.23
C ALA A 602 -35.65 32.79 80.28
N LEU A 603 -36.02 32.60 79.00
CA LEU A 603 -35.26 31.83 78.01
C LEU A 603 -35.21 32.56 76.65
N PRO A 604 -34.42 33.63 76.53
CA PRO A 604 -34.29 34.42 75.30
C PRO A 604 -33.64 33.63 74.14
N ASP A 605 -32.77 32.68 74.46
CA ASP A 605 -32.12 31.78 73.50
C ASP A 605 -33.14 30.88 72.79
N GLN A 606 -34.10 30.33 73.54
CA GLN A 606 -35.14 29.45 72.99
C GLN A 606 -36.11 30.22 72.09
N LEU A 607 -36.47 31.45 72.46
CA LEU A 607 -37.27 32.30 71.58
C LEU A 607 -36.48 32.64 70.31
N GLY A 608 -35.19 32.93 70.43
CA GLY A 608 -34.33 33.17 69.28
C GLY A 608 -34.21 31.96 68.33
N VAL A 609 -34.18 30.74 68.86
CA VAL A 609 -34.23 29.51 68.03
C VAL A 609 -35.56 29.43 67.28
N VAL A 610 -36.69 29.69 67.93
CA VAL A 610 -38.01 29.72 67.27
C VAL A 610 -38.02 30.73 66.12
N LEU A 611 -37.49 31.93 66.36
CA LEU A 611 -37.44 32.98 65.34
C LEU A 611 -36.51 32.59 64.18
N ARG A 612 -35.37 31.95 64.43
CA ARG A 612 -34.47 31.46 63.37
C ARG A 612 -35.05 30.31 62.56
N VAL A 613 -35.85 29.44 63.16
CA VAL A 613 -36.46 28.31 62.45
C VAL A 613 -37.64 28.76 61.60
N HIS A 614 -38.46 29.69 62.09
CA HIS A 614 -39.74 30.02 61.47
C HIS A 614 -39.78 31.40 60.79
N PHE A 615 -38.84 32.30 61.10
CA PHE A 615 -38.76 33.67 60.56
C PHE A 615 -37.32 34.01 60.12
N ASP A 616 -36.61 33.06 59.50
CA ASP A 616 -35.17 33.16 59.16
C ASP A 616 -34.84 34.42 58.34
N GLU A 617 -35.64 34.76 57.32
CA GLU A 617 -35.39 35.92 56.44
C GLU A 617 -35.29 37.26 57.19
N THR A 618 -35.86 37.34 58.40
CA THR A 618 -35.88 38.56 59.21
C THR A 618 -35.16 38.41 60.55
N SER A 619 -34.45 37.30 60.76
CA SER A 619 -33.72 36.99 62.00
C SER A 619 -32.34 36.32 61.78
N ASN A 620 -31.90 36.18 60.53
CA ASN A 620 -30.68 35.49 60.12
C ASN A 620 -29.36 36.23 60.42
N THR A 621 -29.40 37.47 60.90
CA THR A 621 -28.19 38.24 61.25
C THR A 621 -28.22 38.71 62.70
N PRO A 622 -27.06 38.86 63.37
CA PRO A 622 -27.01 39.31 64.75
C PRO A 622 -27.76 40.62 65.03
N PRO A 623 -27.69 41.68 64.19
CA PRO A 623 -28.45 42.91 64.42
C PRO A 623 -29.97 42.73 64.33
N LEU A 624 -30.45 41.98 63.33
CA LEU A 624 -31.89 41.73 63.18
C LEU A 624 -32.44 40.89 64.34
N MET A 625 -31.66 39.92 64.82
CA MET A 625 -32.03 39.12 65.99
C MET A 625 -31.97 39.95 67.29
N ALA A 626 -30.96 40.81 67.45
CA ALA A 626 -30.86 41.72 68.60
C ALA A 626 -32.09 42.64 68.68
N HIS A 627 -32.48 43.22 67.54
CA HIS A 627 -33.68 44.05 67.42
C HIS A 627 -34.96 43.25 67.75
N ALA A 628 -35.08 42.02 67.27
CA ALA A 628 -36.26 41.18 67.54
C ALA A 628 -36.38 40.77 69.01
N LEU A 629 -35.27 40.43 69.67
CA LEU A 629 -35.26 40.11 71.10
C LEU A 629 -35.47 41.37 71.96
N HIS A 630 -34.95 42.53 71.54
CA HIS A 630 -35.22 43.80 72.21
C HIS A 630 -36.72 44.17 72.12
N ALA A 631 -37.35 43.99 70.95
CA ALA A 631 -38.79 44.19 70.76
C ALA A 631 -39.65 43.23 71.61
N ALA A 632 -39.10 42.09 72.03
CA ALA A 632 -39.71 41.16 72.98
C ALA A 632 -39.42 41.48 74.45
N GLU A 633 -38.89 42.67 74.76
CA GLU A 633 -38.64 43.17 76.11
C GLU A 633 -37.64 42.31 76.92
N TYR A 634 -36.57 41.80 76.29
CA TYR A 634 -35.44 41.23 77.02
C TYR A 634 -34.40 42.29 77.38
N THR A 635 -33.66 42.07 78.47
CA THR A 635 -32.59 42.97 78.91
C THR A 635 -31.34 42.87 78.04
N LYS A 636 -30.47 43.89 78.08
CA LYS A 636 -29.21 43.93 77.31
C LYS A 636 -28.34 42.68 77.53
N ASP A 637 -28.22 42.25 78.79
CA ASP A 637 -27.41 41.08 79.17
C ASP A 637 -28.02 39.75 78.68
N GLU A 638 -29.35 39.65 78.70
CA GLU A 638 -30.09 38.49 78.21
C GLU A 638 -29.97 38.34 76.69
N VAL A 639 -30.06 39.44 75.95
CA VAL A 639 -29.90 39.44 74.49
C VAL A 639 -28.47 39.12 74.09
N GLN A 640 -27.48 39.69 74.77
CA GLN A 640 -26.08 39.36 74.51
C GLN A 640 -25.78 37.88 74.74
N SER A 641 -26.31 37.30 75.82
CA SER A 641 -26.15 35.88 76.14
C SER A 641 -26.84 34.99 75.11
N ALA A 642 -28.02 35.38 74.63
CA ALA A 642 -28.75 34.65 73.60
C ALA A 642 -28.04 34.69 72.23
N LEU A 643 -27.53 35.86 71.83
CA LEU A 643 -26.84 36.01 70.54
C LEU A 643 -25.55 35.19 70.44
N ALA A 644 -24.81 35.07 71.55
CA ALA A 644 -23.61 34.22 71.60
C ALA A 644 -23.93 32.74 71.30
N LEU A 645 -25.13 32.27 71.70
CA LEU A 645 -25.58 30.91 71.43
C LEU A 645 -26.16 30.75 70.02
N LEU A 646 -26.87 31.76 69.52
CA LEU A 646 -27.56 31.73 68.21
C LEU A 646 -26.60 31.97 67.03
N PHE A 647 -25.49 32.68 67.26
CA PHE A 647 -24.46 32.99 66.26
C PHE A 647 -23.06 32.57 66.72
N PRO A 648 -22.82 31.26 66.93
CA PRO A 648 -21.57 30.75 67.51
C PRO A 648 -20.33 30.99 66.62
N THR A 649 -20.52 31.28 65.33
CA THR A 649 -19.45 31.59 64.38
C THR A 649 -19.06 33.07 64.34
N THR A 650 -19.79 33.94 65.04
CA THR A 650 -19.52 35.39 65.07
C THR A 650 -18.64 35.73 66.28
N PRO A 651 -17.56 36.52 66.11
CA PRO A 651 -16.70 36.94 67.23
C PRO A 651 -17.49 37.67 68.33
N ASN A 652 -17.21 37.34 69.59
CA ASN A 652 -17.96 37.88 70.73
C ASN A 652 -17.87 39.41 70.84
N GLU A 653 -16.72 40.01 70.46
CA GLU A 653 -16.55 41.48 70.41
C GLU A 653 -17.56 42.14 69.45
N THR A 654 -17.79 41.54 68.29
CA THR A 654 -18.77 42.03 67.30
C THR A 654 -20.21 41.91 67.81
N LEU A 655 -20.51 40.87 68.59
CA LEU A 655 -21.84 40.70 69.19
C LEU A 655 -22.11 41.73 70.30
N VAL A 656 -21.09 42.06 71.10
CA VAL A 656 -21.17 43.10 72.14
C VAL A 656 -21.44 44.48 71.51
N ASP A 657 -20.76 44.80 70.41
CA ASP A 657 -20.94 46.06 69.68
C ASP A 657 -22.36 46.17 69.08
N VAL A 658 -22.88 45.07 68.53
CA VAL A 658 -24.25 45.01 67.97
C VAL A 658 -25.29 45.26 69.07
N VAL A 659 -25.18 44.57 70.21
CA VAL A 659 -26.12 44.75 71.33
C VAL A 659 -26.00 46.16 71.92
N SER A 660 -24.78 46.70 72.01
CA SER A 660 -24.58 48.08 72.47
C SER A 660 -25.21 49.08 71.52
N SER A 661 -25.06 48.91 70.20
CA SER A 661 -25.69 49.79 69.21
C SER A 661 -27.22 49.78 69.26
N GLU A 662 -27.85 48.65 69.58
CA GLU A 662 -29.32 48.49 69.62
C GLU A 662 -29.93 49.02 70.91
N TYR A 663 -29.23 48.90 72.05
CA TYR A 663 -29.72 49.37 73.35
C TYR A 663 -29.28 50.80 73.69
N ASP A 664 -28.14 51.27 73.15
CA ASP A 664 -27.62 52.61 73.43
C ASP A 664 -28.22 53.68 72.49
N THR A 665 -28.91 53.29 71.42
CA THR A 665 -29.64 54.21 70.51
C THR A 665 -30.87 54.85 71.14
N GLN A 666 -31.31 54.43 72.34
CA GLN A 666 -32.32 55.15 73.13
C GLN A 666 -31.73 56.07 74.23
N GLY A 667 -30.41 56.31 74.25
CA GLY A 667 -29.76 57.25 75.19
C GLY A 667 -29.49 58.66 74.64
N GLY A 668 -29.71 58.93 73.36
CA GLY A 668 -29.31 60.17 72.68
C GLY A 668 -30.42 61.19 72.42
N GLU A 669 -30.84 61.87 73.49
CA GLU A 669 -31.46 63.21 73.54
C GLU A 669 -32.36 63.70 72.37
N ILE A 670 -33.69 63.74 72.61
CA ILE A 670 -34.43 64.99 72.34
C ILE A 670 -34.01 65.99 73.43
N ARG A 671 -32.92 66.69 73.17
CA ARG A 671 -32.69 68.06 73.63
C ARG A 671 -32.64 68.94 72.40
N GLN A 672 -33.79 69.45 72.01
CA GLN A 672 -34.06 70.87 71.77
C GLN A 672 -35.55 71.09 71.55
#